data_AF-A0A937W851-F1
#
_entry.id   AF-A0A937W851-F1
#
_cell.length_a   1.000
_cell.length_b   1.000
_cell.length_c   1.000
_cell.angle_alpha   90.00
_cell.angle_beta   90.00
_cell.angle_gamma   90.00
#
_symmetry.space_group_name_H-M   'P 1'
#
loop_
_entity.id
_entity.type
_entity.pdbx_description
1 polymer ?
#
loop_
_entity_poly.entity_id
_entity_poly.type
_entity_poly.pdbx_seq_one_letter_code
_entity_poly.pdbx_strand_id
1 'polypeptide(L)'
;MCKYRLPRIILICFLVATIVAIYMASIGRAQELKVENQMNKDEVWAQIESCKFIRTWLLCGVFPNPPHEGEQVYDHTPPCIGLETDYLTAHGGETKISPVAGMIHKRPDGTEAQWFEYISPNDIVDFNSAFKGQFVNVVAYAYTTVKSEAAGKAVLALGSDDGVRVWLNGKLTHDRLVGRGVSKDEDVVTVTLQKGDNPLLIKVEQGSGDWGFVLRIIGKTEMLALEAQKKLRANLTEFQNCELRPKGRWDYMFTPGNFPEIVWDKPYTVEQSIGSFPIKVRWFNDKLEEVTKADKPGRYLAYVEGQSPSGVKIRRAQTLYCRPADWQPWNNNIKAYVDYFPKSPINQEAWNERREMIAERAGSQFVDFLETEEYGAMLMSYFHEMKPLGRKPLLTETPEIIHDDLHLALKRKLLGIEDKYPVLQLPRKSNPQTPVLRKGTAKEAGVKEDAAEKIRVVCREWYEESKEPFVILVARRGVIIIHEVFDETTGGAVKIDTAFQMASITKAITGMMFAQFIDQGIIDLDDPVGKYLPDFPVEGDKVITLRQCFTHTTGLEGHYEWGGMHNPWLDNVILNGIDYLSPGKIHKYNGMGYDLAGKVMEVVSGKSIFRLMHENFFEPLGVSNTTIDDLATATTSSAEDIARMGQLLLNKGSYGDKVFFSPETFEKLLPTQLSEYYPEVNVEWGIGLTWMRANDADAGKGSIPEDKTLLSKNTIGHGAASSAILRVDLDNEIVVSQVRNTAGPKYQEYFIKFLKAIDDSILKE
;
A
#
# COMPACT_ATOMS: atom_id res chain seq x y z
N MET A 1 8.85 -35.80 -46.52
CA MET A 1 8.95 -34.34 -46.77
C MET A 1 8.49 -33.60 -45.53
N CYS A 2 9.03 -32.40 -45.25
CA CYS A 2 8.87 -31.58 -44.03
C CYS A 2 9.83 -31.87 -42.85
N LYS A 3 11.13 -31.92 -43.14
CA LYS A 3 12.12 -31.20 -42.31
C LYS A 3 12.27 -29.81 -42.97
N TYR A 4 12.52 -28.74 -42.20
CA TYR A 4 12.54 -27.31 -42.58
C TYR A 4 11.23 -26.51 -42.34
N ARG A 5 10.75 -26.41 -41.10
CA ARG A 5 9.83 -25.31 -40.68
C ARG A 5 10.12 -24.64 -39.33
N LEU A 6 11.13 -25.10 -38.57
CA LEU A 6 11.52 -24.46 -37.30
C LEU A 6 12.27 -23.12 -37.42
N PRO A 7 13.15 -22.87 -38.42
CA PRO A 7 13.88 -21.60 -38.46
C PRO A 7 13.03 -20.41 -38.92
N ARG A 8 11.88 -20.64 -39.58
CA ARG A 8 10.99 -19.55 -40.01
C ARG A 8 10.16 -18.97 -38.89
N ILE A 9 9.74 -19.78 -37.90
CA ILE A 9 8.93 -19.28 -36.77
C ILE A 9 9.81 -18.46 -35.81
N ILE A 10 11.03 -18.93 -35.51
CA ILE A 10 11.99 -18.17 -34.70
C ILE A 10 12.39 -16.86 -35.40
N LEU A 11 12.61 -16.88 -36.72
CA LEU A 11 12.91 -15.68 -37.49
C LEU A 11 11.73 -14.71 -37.55
N ILE A 12 10.49 -15.21 -37.65
CA ILE A 12 9.27 -14.38 -37.62
C ILE A 12 9.04 -13.79 -36.22
N CYS A 13 9.26 -14.56 -35.14
CA CYS A 13 9.18 -14.05 -33.76
C CYS A 13 10.26 -12.98 -33.50
N PHE A 14 11.50 -13.18 -33.97
CA PHE A 14 12.53 -12.15 -33.92
C PHE A 14 12.15 -10.94 -34.78
N LEU A 15 11.61 -11.13 -35.98
CA LEU A 15 11.19 -10.03 -36.85
C LEU A 15 10.05 -9.23 -36.21
N VAL A 16 9.06 -9.90 -35.60
CA VAL A 16 7.92 -9.26 -34.94
C VAL A 16 8.38 -8.55 -33.66
N ALA A 17 9.22 -9.16 -32.83
CA ALA A 17 9.82 -8.49 -31.67
C ALA A 17 10.69 -7.29 -32.06
N THR A 18 11.44 -7.39 -33.16
CA THR A 18 12.24 -6.28 -33.70
C THR A 18 11.35 -5.20 -34.30
N ILE A 19 10.26 -5.55 -34.99
CA ILE A 19 9.29 -4.59 -35.55
C ILE A 19 8.53 -3.90 -34.43
N VAL A 20 8.12 -4.60 -33.37
CA VAL A 20 7.47 -4.01 -32.19
C VAL A 20 8.46 -3.12 -31.44
N ALA A 21 9.72 -3.52 -31.26
CA ALA A 21 10.76 -2.68 -30.68
C ALA A 21 11.04 -1.43 -31.54
N ILE A 22 11.07 -1.57 -32.87
CA ILE A 22 11.21 -0.45 -33.81
C ILE A 22 9.97 0.45 -33.77
N TYR A 23 8.76 -0.11 -33.60
CA TYR A 23 7.51 0.65 -33.57
C TYR A 23 7.34 1.40 -32.24
N MET A 24 7.66 0.77 -31.11
CA MET A 24 7.73 1.41 -29.79
C MET A 24 8.82 2.48 -29.75
N ALA A 25 10.00 2.19 -30.31
CA ALA A 25 11.03 3.20 -30.54
C ALA A 25 10.55 4.31 -31.48
N SER A 26 9.69 4.03 -32.46
CA SER A 26 9.18 5.04 -33.40
C SER A 26 8.15 5.99 -32.77
N ILE A 27 7.33 5.52 -31.82
CA ILE A 27 6.39 6.36 -31.08
C ILE A 27 7.14 7.25 -30.08
N GLY A 28 8.08 6.66 -29.33
CA GLY A 28 9.01 7.40 -28.47
C GLY A 28 9.81 8.44 -29.28
N ARG A 29 10.38 8.03 -30.41
CA ARG A 29 11.16 8.90 -31.30
C ARG A 29 10.31 9.96 -32.01
N ALA A 30 9.04 9.69 -32.31
CA ALA A 30 8.13 10.69 -32.89
C ALA A 30 7.71 11.75 -31.87
N GLN A 31 7.61 11.40 -30.59
CA GLN A 31 7.43 12.36 -29.50
C GLN A 31 8.73 13.11 -29.18
N GLU A 32 9.88 12.42 -29.14
CA GLU A 32 11.21 13.04 -29.03
C GLU A 32 11.46 14.06 -30.14
N LEU A 33 11.12 13.74 -31.40
CA LEU A 33 11.23 14.64 -32.56
C LEU A 33 10.29 15.86 -32.47
N LYS A 34 9.13 15.73 -31.81
CA LYS A 34 8.22 16.86 -31.58
C LYS A 34 8.76 17.81 -30.49
N VAL A 35 9.42 17.27 -29.46
CA VAL A 35 10.07 18.07 -28.42
C VAL A 35 11.37 18.69 -28.92
N GLU A 36 12.16 17.97 -29.73
CA GLU A 36 13.37 18.50 -30.40
C GLU A 36 13.05 19.69 -31.31
N ASN A 37 11.89 19.68 -31.98
CA ASN A 37 11.48 20.76 -32.89
C ASN A 37 10.98 22.03 -32.18
N GLN A 38 10.80 22.02 -30.85
CA GLN A 38 10.37 23.20 -30.06
C GLN A 38 11.53 23.98 -29.43
N MET A 39 12.80 23.58 -29.61
CA MET A 39 13.90 24.14 -28.82
C MET A 39 15.10 24.65 -29.63
N ASN A 40 15.77 25.63 -29.00
CA ASN A 40 16.86 26.41 -29.54
C ASN A 40 18.10 25.53 -29.80
N LYS A 41 18.55 25.44 -31.06
CA LYS A 41 19.72 24.63 -31.48
C LYS A 41 21.06 25.15 -30.91
N ASP A 42 21.05 26.34 -30.31
CA ASP A 42 22.23 27.04 -29.81
C ASP A 42 22.55 26.74 -28.32
N GLU A 43 21.76 25.89 -27.65
CA GLU A 43 21.97 25.58 -26.22
C GLU A 43 23.14 24.58 -26.03
N VAL A 44 24.21 25.00 -25.35
CA VAL A 44 25.41 24.19 -25.08
C VAL A 44 25.21 23.29 -23.87
N TRP A 45 25.27 21.97 -24.07
CA TRP A 45 25.17 20.96 -23.01
C TRP A 45 26.55 20.47 -22.57
N ALA A 46 26.66 20.14 -21.28
CA ALA A 46 27.86 19.58 -20.70
C ALA A 46 28.13 18.16 -21.24
N GLN A 47 29.40 17.76 -21.28
CA GLN A 47 29.82 16.40 -21.62
C GLN A 47 30.13 15.62 -20.34
N ILE A 48 29.12 14.93 -19.83
CA ILE A 48 29.15 14.21 -18.56
C ILE A 48 29.75 12.82 -18.78
N GLU A 49 30.71 12.40 -17.94
CA GLU A 49 31.37 11.09 -18.06
C GLU A 49 30.41 9.90 -17.88
N SER A 50 29.40 10.04 -17.01
CA SER A 50 28.43 8.99 -16.68
C SER A 50 27.10 9.58 -16.25
N CYS A 51 26.01 9.07 -16.83
CA CYS A 51 24.63 9.41 -16.43
C CYS A 51 24.03 8.40 -15.42
N LYS A 52 24.86 7.53 -14.83
CA LYS A 52 24.43 6.57 -13.79
C LYS A 52 24.26 7.26 -12.44
N PHE A 53 23.49 6.64 -11.55
CA PHE A 53 23.42 7.07 -10.15
C PHE A 53 24.79 6.98 -9.50
N ILE A 54 25.14 8.06 -8.78
CA ILE A 54 26.43 8.19 -8.12
C ILE A 54 26.38 7.36 -6.85
N ARG A 55 27.28 6.38 -6.75
CA ARG A 55 27.36 5.47 -5.59
C ARG A 55 28.56 5.73 -4.69
N THR A 56 29.53 6.52 -5.14
CA THR A 56 30.76 6.81 -4.37
C THR A 56 30.69 8.20 -3.76
N TRP A 57 30.73 8.25 -2.44
CA TRP A 57 30.55 9.46 -1.65
C TRP A 57 31.52 9.50 -0.48
N LEU A 58 31.92 10.70 -0.06
CA LEU A 58 32.33 10.96 1.32
C LEU A 58 31.07 11.26 2.12
N LEU A 59 30.86 10.63 3.27
CA LEU A 59 29.71 10.87 4.15
C LEU A 59 30.16 11.49 5.47
N CYS A 60 29.33 12.37 6.06
CA CYS A 60 29.59 12.95 7.37
C CYS A 60 28.29 13.21 8.14
N GLY A 61 28.27 12.79 9.39
CA GLY A 61 27.09 12.84 10.24
C GLY A 61 27.20 11.90 11.44
N VAL A 62 26.10 11.54 12.08
CA VAL A 62 24.80 12.22 11.98
C VAL A 62 24.83 13.51 12.80
N PHE A 63 24.14 14.56 12.38
CA PHE A 63 24.00 15.83 13.10
C PHE A 63 22.57 15.97 13.64
N PRO A 64 22.34 16.69 14.75
CA PRO A 64 21.00 16.84 15.31
C PRO A 64 20.09 17.67 14.39
N ASN A 65 18.78 17.41 14.39
CA ASN A 65 17.78 18.21 13.67
C ASN A 65 16.65 18.61 14.64
N PRO A 66 16.91 19.54 15.58
CA PRO A 66 15.90 19.89 16.59
C PRO A 66 14.77 20.74 15.98
N PRO A 67 13.55 20.70 16.55
CA PRO A 67 12.46 21.60 16.17
C PRO A 67 12.81 23.07 16.48
N HIS A 68 12.11 24.01 15.83
CA HIS A 68 12.18 25.42 16.23
C HIS A 68 11.73 25.62 17.70
N GLU A 69 12.30 26.63 18.35
CA GLU A 69 12.02 26.96 19.74
C GLU A 69 10.53 27.27 19.95
N GLY A 70 9.84 26.46 20.77
CA GLY A 70 8.41 26.62 21.08
C GLY A 70 7.46 25.76 20.23
N GLU A 71 7.96 24.96 19.30
CA GLU A 71 7.13 24.10 18.44
C GLU A 71 7.21 22.61 18.85
N GLN A 72 6.08 21.92 18.79
CA GLN A 72 5.99 20.47 19.07
C GLN A 72 6.12 19.66 17.77
N VAL A 73 6.91 18.59 17.81
CA VAL A 73 7.06 17.64 16.71
C VAL A 73 5.79 16.79 16.63
N TYR A 74 4.90 17.14 15.71
CA TYR A 74 3.83 16.25 15.27
C TYR A 74 4.24 15.59 13.96
N ASP A 75 3.85 14.33 13.85
CA ASP A 75 3.99 13.43 12.70
C ASP A 75 4.18 14.13 11.33
N HIS A 76 5.29 13.80 10.65
CA HIS A 76 5.68 14.24 9.31
C HIS A 76 5.49 15.75 8.99
N THR A 77 6.47 16.54 9.44
CA THR A 77 6.81 17.97 9.13
C THR A 77 5.94 19.09 9.74
N PRO A 78 6.43 19.73 10.82
CA PRO A 78 6.72 21.17 10.89
C PRO A 78 8.24 21.44 11.14
N PRO A 79 8.76 22.66 10.97
CA PRO A 79 10.14 22.89 10.57
C PRO A 79 11.14 22.54 11.68
N CYS A 80 12.10 21.68 11.34
CA CYS A 80 13.28 21.44 12.15
C CYS A 80 14.46 22.22 11.55
N ILE A 81 15.37 22.70 12.41
CA ILE A 81 16.40 23.66 11.99
C ILE A 81 17.63 23.01 11.38
N GLY A 82 17.72 21.69 11.33
CA GLY A 82 18.91 20.96 10.87
C GLY A 82 19.20 21.20 9.39
N LEU A 83 18.18 21.32 8.53
CA LEU A 83 18.37 21.73 7.14
C LEU A 83 18.84 23.18 7.02
N GLU A 84 18.52 24.05 7.97
CA GLU A 84 18.94 25.44 8.00
C GLU A 84 20.31 25.64 8.65
N THR A 85 20.73 24.70 9.50
CA THR A 85 21.98 24.77 10.27
C THR A 85 23.16 24.30 9.43
N ASP A 86 24.20 25.14 9.33
CA ASP A 86 25.48 24.79 8.72
C ASP A 86 26.39 24.15 9.80
N TYR A 87 26.46 22.80 9.79
CA TYR A 87 27.35 22.05 10.68
C TYR A 87 28.81 22.00 10.19
N LEU A 88 29.09 22.57 9.01
CA LEU A 88 30.38 22.51 8.34
C LEU A 88 31.23 23.79 8.51
N THR A 89 30.74 24.78 9.28
CA THR A 89 31.37 26.10 9.47
C THR A 89 32.86 26.06 9.84
N ALA A 90 33.30 25.07 10.61
CA ALA A 90 34.70 24.89 11.00
C ALA A 90 35.67 24.75 9.80
N HIS A 91 35.16 24.30 8.65
CA HIS A 91 35.94 24.04 7.43
C HIS A 91 35.37 24.77 6.22
N GLY A 92 34.87 26.00 6.44
CA GLY A 92 34.40 26.90 5.37
C GLY A 92 32.89 26.83 5.08
N GLY A 93 32.16 25.98 5.78
CA GLY A 93 30.70 25.85 5.65
C GLY A 93 30.25 25.15 4.37
N GLU A 94 28.94 25.05 4.19
CA GLU A 94 28.30 24.30 3.10
C GLU A 94 28.65 24.84 1.69
N THR A 95 29.15 26.07 1.62
CA THR A 95 29.51 26.73 0.35
C THR A 95 30.98 26.58 -0.06
N LYS A 96 31.88 26.21 0.86
CA LYS A 96 33.33 26.15 0.60
C LYS A 96 34.01 24.87 1.07
N ILE A 97 33.25 23.91 1.60
CA ILE A 97 33.82 22.64 2.08
C ILE A 97 34.54 21.89 0.94
N SER A 98 35.71 21.34 1.28
CA SER A 98 36.47 20.41 0.44
C SER A 98 36.92 19.26 1.35
N PRO A 99 36.01 18.32 1.66
CA PRO A 99 36.26 17.32 2.68
C PRO A 99 37.22 16.24 2.17
N VAL A 100 37.98 15.67 3.10
CA VAL A 100 38.79 14.46 2.90
C VAL A 100 38.40 13.43 3.95
N ALA A 101 38.57 12.16 3.66
CA ALA A 101 38.36 11.10 4.64
C ALA A 101 39.19 11.39 5.90
N GLY A 102 38.54 11.31 7.06
CA GLY A 102 39.13 11.61 8.34
C GLY A 102 38.93 13.03 8.87
N MET A 103 38.44 13.98 8.05
CA MET A 103 38.15 15.35 8.48
C MET A 103 37.02 15.37 9.54
N ILE A 104 37.20 16.13 10.63
CA ILE A 104 36.31 16.13 11.81
C ILE A 104 35.54 17.44 11.94
N HIS A 105 34.27 17.33 12.30
CA HIS A 105 33.38 18.41 12.72
C HIS A 105 32.85 18.13 14.14
N LYS A 106 32.72 19.19 14.95
CA LYS A 106 32.13 19.09 16.29
C LYS A 106 30.62 19.26 16.24
N ARG A 107 29.89 18.37 16.91
CA ARG A 107 28.45 18.48 17.15
C ARG A 107 28.17 19.47 18.30
N PRO A 108 26.94 20.01 18.41
CA PRO A 108 26.56 20.90 19.51
C PRO A 108 26.74 20.29 20.91
N ASP A 109 26.63 18.98 21.05
CA ASP A 109 26.83 18.24 22.32
C ASP A 109 28.31 17.99 22.66
N GLY A 110 29.24 18.45 21.81
CA GLY A 110 30.68 18.29 21.98
C GLY A 110 31.25 16.99 21.40
N THR A 111 30.42 16.08 20.87
CA THR A 111 30.88 14.87 20.18
C THR A 111 31.36 15.19 18.76
N GLU A 112 32.04 14.23 18.11
CA GLU A 112 32.66 14.43 16.80
C GLU A 112 31.95 13.63 15.70
N ALA A 113 31.75 14.27 14.55
CA ALA A 113 31.35 13.65 13.28
C ALA A 113 32.55 13.69 12.32
N GLN A 114 32.84 12.57 11.67
CA GLN A 114 34.00 12.43 10.79
C GLN A 114 33.57 12.08 9.37
N TRP A 115 34.23 12.67 8.39
CA TRP A 115 34.07 12.28 6.99
C TRP A 115 34.68 10.89 6.73
N PHE A 116 33.95 9.99 6.07
CA PHE A 116 34.46 8.68 5.67
C PHE A 116 34.01 8.31 4.25
N GLU A 117 34.78 7.46 3.58
CA GLU A 117 34.44 6.95 2.25
C GLU A 117 33.33 5.91 2.32
N TYR A 118 32.35 6.04 1.43
CA TYR A 118 31.24 5.11 1.31
C TYR A 118 30.95 4.81 -0.15
N ILE A 119 30.86 3.52 -0.47
CA ILE A 119 30.40 3.04 -1.78
C ILE A 119 29.07 2.34 -1.54
N SER A 120 27.98 2.95 -2.01
CA SER A 120 26.66 2.35 -1.90
C SER A 120 26.58 1.07 -2.73
N PRO A 121 26.03 -0.03 -2.19
CA PRO A 121 25.80 -1.26 -2.95
C PRO A 121 24.74 -1.07 -4.06
N ASN A 122 23.83 -0.10 -3.89
CA ASN A 122 22.70 0.15 -4.77
C ASN A 122 22.70 1.61 -5.27
N ASP A 123 21.76 1.96 -6.15
CA ASP A 123 21.62 3.34 -6.63
C ASP A 123 21.24 4.32 -5.50
N ILE A 124 20.43 3.86 -4.54
CA ILE A 124 20.08 4.62 -3.35
C ILE A 124 21.21 4.50 -2.33
N VAL A 125 21.65 5.63 -1.80
CA VAL A 125 22.54 5.73 -0.64
C VAL A 125 21.68 5.68 0.61
N ASP A 126 21.71 4.56 1.32
CA ASP A 126 20.99 4.35 2.58
C ASP A 126 21.87 4.79 3.76
N PHE A 127 21.45 5.87 4.42
CA PHE A 127 22.16 6.43 5.57
C PHE A 127 21.99 5.60 6.85
N ASN A 128 20.86 4.92 7.05
CA ASN A 128 20.71 4.01 8.19
C ASN A 128 21.74 2.88 8.11
N SER A 129 21.92 2.30 6.92
CA SER A 129 22.96 1.30 6.67
C SER A 129 24.38 1.87 6.77
N ALA A 130 24.62 3.06 6.19
CA ALA A 130 25.95 3.67 6.19
C ALA A 130 26.44 4.08 7.60
N PHE A 131 25.55 4.64 8.41
CA PHE A 131 25.84 5.08 9.78
C PHE A 131 25.56 3.99 10.84
N LYS A 132 25.12 2.79 10.42
CA LYS A 132 24.85 1.62 11.26
C LYS A 132 23.89 1.92 12.42
N GLY A 133 22.72 2.48 12.10
CA GLY A 133 21.71 2.81 13.09
C GLY A 133 20.38 3.21 12.47
N GLN A 134 19.37 3.35 13.32
CA GLN A 134 18.08 3.95 12.98
C GLN A 134 18.03 5.31 13.65
N PHE A 135 17.91 6.37 12.86
CA PHE A 135 17.97 7.74 13.34
C PHE A 135 16.65 8.45 13.11
N VAL A 136 16.34 9.39 14.01
CA VAL A 136 15.11 10.18 14.04
C VAL A 136 15.53 11.60 14.35
N ASN A 137 14.99 12.60 13.65
CA ASN A 137 15.33 14.01 13.81
C ASN A 137 16.85 14.26 13.73
N VAL A 138 17.45 13.85 12.61
CA VAL A 138 18.88 14.10 12.31
C VAL A 138 19.07 14.63 10.89
N VAL A 139 20.27 15.12 10.59
CA VAL A 139 20.73 15.40 9.22
C VAL A 139 22.10 14.77 8.96
N ALA A 140 22.41 14.50 7.69
CA ALA A 140 23.74 14.06 7.26
C ALA A 140 24.12 14.69 5.92
N TYR A 141 25.42 14.75 5.68
CA TYR A 141 26.00 15.24 4.44
C TYR A 141 26.60 14.11 3.63
N ALA A 142 26.53 14.24 2.30
CA ALA A 142 27.35 13.50 1.37
C ALA A 142 28.05 14.45 0.40
N TYR A 143 29.30 14.15 0.07
CA TYR A 143 30.13 14.94 -0.82
C TYR A 143 30.76 14.07 -1.90
N THR A 144 30.81 14.57 -3.12
CA THR A 144 31.54 13.96 -4.24
C THR A 144 31.97 15.03 -5.25
N THR A 145 32.66 14.62 -6.30
CA THR A 145 33.03 15.49 -7.42
C THR A 145 32.52 14.90 -8.73
N VAL A 146 31.84 15.72 -9.53
CA VAL A 146 31.35 15.35 -10.85
C VAL A 146 32.28 15.91 -11.92
N LYS A 147 32.73 15.07 -12.85
CA LYS A 147 33.56 15.50 -13.97
C LYS A 147 32.74 15.81 -15.21
N SER A 148 33.14 16.88 -15.90
CA SER A 148 32.61 17.26 -17.21
C SER A 148 33.73 17.60 -18.18
N GLU A 149 33.75 16.97 -19.35
CA GLU A 149 34.77 17.21 -20.40
C GLU A 149 34.61 18.59 -21.07
N ALA A 150 33.39 19.14 -21.02
CA ALA A 150 33.06 20.47 -21.52
C ALA A 150 32.08 21.17 -20.57
N ALA A 151 32.23 22.49 -20.42
CA ALA A 151 31.25 23.29 -19.68
C ALA A 151 29.92 23.35 -20.44
N GLY A 152 28.81 23.38 -19.72
CA GLY A 152 27.49 23.50 -20.34
C GLY A 152 26.35 23.15 -19.40
N LYS A 153 25.14 23.17 -19.93
CA LYS A 153 23.91 22.76 -19.23
C LYS A 153 23.92 21.28 -18.91
N ALA A 154 23.46 20.93 -17.72
CA ALA A 154 23.19 19.57 -17.26
C ALA A 154 21.94 19.59 -16.37
N VAL A 155 21.50 18.41 -15.94
CA VAL A 155 20.39 18.28 -15.02
C VAL A 155 20.81 17.42 -13.82
N LEU A 156 20.55 17.92 -12.63
CA LEU A 156 20.54 17.18 -11.37
C LEU A 156 19.20 16.45 -11.28
N ALA A 157 19.22 15.12 -11.37
CA ALA A 157 18.05 14.30 -11.10
C ALA A 157 18.28 13.55 -9.78
N LEU A 158 17.45 13.83 -8.78
CA LEU A 158 17.63 13.34 -7.41
C LEU A 158 16.33 12.95 -6.73
N GLY A 159 16.44 12.23 -5.62
CA GLY A 159 15.39 12.07 -4.63
C GLY A 159 15.98 11.86 -3.25
N SER A 160 15.21 12.14 -2.22
CA SER A 160 15.62 12.06 -0.82
C SER A 160 14.49 11.49 0.03
N ASP A 161 14.87 10.86 1.13
CA ASP A 161 13.99 10.68 2.26
C ASP A 161 13.93 12.02 3.00
N ASP A 162 12.74 12.54 3.20
CA ASP A 162 12.47 13.87 3.72
C ASP A 162 13.19 14.99 2.96
N GLY A 163 13.47 16.11 3.64
CA GLY A 163 13.97 17.33 3.03
C GLY A 163 15.43 17.23 2.58
N VAL A 164 15.79 18.03 1.57
CA VAL A 164 17.10 17.98 0.93
C VAL A 164 17.60 19.36 0.51
N ARG A 165 18.91 19.59 0.66
CA ARG A 165 19.64 20.73 0.10
C ARG A 165 20.85 20.27 -0.70
N VAL A 166 21.09 20.90 -1.85
CA VAL A 166 22.17 20.54 -2.77
C VAL A 166 22.96 21.76 -3.20
N TRP A 167 24.28 21.71 -3.00
CA TRP A 167 25.23 22.69 -3.48
C TRP A 167 26.10 22.11 -4.59
N LEU A 168 26.17 22.82 -5.71
CA LEU A 168 27.05 22.51 -6.82
C LEU A 168 28.02 23.68 -7.01
N ASN A 169 29.32 23.41 -7.03
CA ASN A 169 30.38 24.42 -7.08
C ASN A 169 30.21 25.49 -5.98
N GLY A 170 29.77 25.09 -4.79
CA GLY A 170 29.54 25.97 -3.65
C GLY A 170 28.26 26.83 -3.73
N LYS A 171 27.50 26.76 -4.81
CA LYS A 171 26.22 27.46 -4.98
C LYS A 171 25.06 26.53 -4.59
N LEU A 172 24.16 27.00 -3.72
CA LEU A 172 22.89 26.30 -3.45
C LEU A 172 22.07 26.25 -4.74
N THR A 173 21.82 25.03 -5.22
CA THR A 173 21.10 24.76 -6.48
C THR A 173 19.72 24.16 -6.26
N HIS A 174 19.50 23.49 -5.13
CA HIS A 174 18.22 22.90 -4.77
C HIS A 174 18.02 22.99 -3.26
N ASP A 175 16.81 23.34 -2.84
CA ASP A 175 16.39 23.44 -1.45
C ASP A 175 14.91 23.06 -1.38
N ARG A 176 14.62 21.92 -0.76
CA ARG A 176 13.26 21.38 -0.67
C ARG A 176 13.04 20.80 0.72
N LEU A 177 12.21 21.47 1.51
CA LEU A 177 11.70 20.98 2.80
C LEU A 177 10.39 20.23 2.56
N VAL A 178 10.38 18.92 2.79
CA VAL A 178 9.21 18.05 2.56
C VAL A 178 9.39 16.74 3.34
N GLY A 179 8.32 16.17 3.90
CA GLY A 179 8.33 14.79 4.38
C GLY A 179 8.01 13.82 3.24
N ARG A 180 8.89 12.87 2.92
CA ARG A 180 8.70 11.91 1.80
C ARG A 180 9.65 10.71 1.89
N GLY A 181 9.34 9.65 1.15
CA GLY A 181 10.27 8.53 0.91
C GLY A 181 11.22 8.77 -0.27
N VAL A 182 12.41 8.15 -0.27
CA VAL A 182 13.34 8.22 -1.42
C VAL A 182 12.70 7.69 -2.71
N SER A 183 12.61 8.52 -3.75
CA SER A 183 12.23 8.10 -5.12
C SER A 183 13.24 8.57 -6.17
N LYS A 184 13.63 7.70 -7.12
CA LYS A 184 14.57 8.06 -8.20
C LYS A 184 13.99 9.18 -9.08
N ASP A 185 14.84 10.15 -9.41
CA ASP A 185 14.56 11.25 -10.34
C ASP A 185 13.30 12.09 -9.98
N GLU A 186 12.94 12.14 -8.70
CA GLU A 186 11.77 12.86 -8.23
C GLU A 186 11.93 14.37 -8.44
N ASP A 187 13.06 14.93 -7.99
CA ASP A 187 13.47 16.30 -8.23
C ASP A 187 14.35 16.37 -9.47
N VAL A 188 14.08 17.34 -10.34
CA VAL A 188 14.81 17.56 -11.60
C VAL A 188 15.19 19.04 -11.66
N VAL A 189 16.48 19.32 -11.54
CA VAL A 189 17.00 20.69 -11.41
C VAL A 189 17.99 20.96 -12.53
N THR A 190 17.74 21.99 -13.33
CA THR A 190 18.71 22.43 -14.35
C THR A 190 19.90 23.12 -13.68
N VAL A 191 21.10 22.69 -14.05
CA VAL A 191 22.37 23.23 -13.55
C VAL A 191 23.36 23.50 -14.68
N THR A 192 24.44 24.19 -14.36
CA THR A 192 25.56 24.41 -15.28
C THR A 192 26.82 23.78 -14.70
N LEU A 193 27.44 22.88 -15.45
CA LEU A 193 28.75 22.32 -15.12
C LEU A 193 29.86 23.18 -15.73
N GLN A 194 30.95 23.33 -14.99
CA GLN A 194 32.22 23.81 -15.52
C GLN A 194 33.01 22.65 -16.13
N LYS A 195 33.95 22.95 -17.02
CA LYS A 195 34.90 21.96 -17.52
C LYS A 195 35.80 21.50 -16.37
N GLY A 196 36.01 20.20 -16.25
CA GLY A 196 36.76 19.56 -15.18
C GLY A 196 35.88 19.18 -13.99
N ASP A 197 36.43 19.35 -12.79
CA ASP A 197 35.82 18.93 -11.53
C ASP A 197 34.74 19.90 -11.07
N ASN A 198 33.58 19.36 -10.67
CA ASN A 198 32.47 20.09 -10.09
C ASN A 198 32.15 19.54 -8.70
N PRO A 199 32.57 20.20 -7.61
CA PRO A 199 32.21 19.82 -6.25
C PRO A 199 30.69 19.76 -6.05
N LEU A 200 30.21 18.66 -5.48
CA LEU A 200 28.80 18.43 -5.19
C LEU A 200 28.63 18.04 -3.72
N LEU A 201 27.87 18.84 -2.97
CA LEU A 201 27.49 18.57 -1.59
C LEU A 201 25.98 18.40 -1.53
N ILE A 202 25.51 17.38 -0.82
CA ILE A 202 24.10 17.17 -0.49
C ILE A 202 23.96 17.07 1.02
N LYS A 203 22.89 17.67 1.55
CA LYS A 203 22.43 17.50 2.94
C LYS A 203 21.01 16.96 2.89
N VAL A 204 20.74 15.93 3.69
CA VAL A 204 19.43 15.27 3.76
C VAL A 204 18.96 15.25 5.21
N GLU A 205 17.69 15.55 5.41
CA GLU A 205 16.99 15.48 6.68
C GLU A 205 16.45 14.08 6.96
N GLN A 206 16.23 13.76 8.23
CA GLN A 206 15.46 12.60 8.65
C GLN A 206 14.46 13.02 9.73
N GLY A 207 13.19 12.82 9.46
CA GLY A 207 12.11 12.78 10.44
C GLY A 207 12.12 11.44 11.15
N SER A 208 11.69 10.36 10.48
CA SER A 208 11.65 9.00 11.04
C SER A 208 11.51 7.91 9.96
N GLY A 209 12.04 6.72 10.22
CA GLY A 209 11.87 5.54 9.34
C GLY A 209 13.12 5.25 8.50
N ASP A 210 12.92 4.94 7.22
CA ASP A 210 14.02 4.80 6.26
C ASP A 210 14.75 6.14 6.10
N TRP A 211 16.00 6.17 5.64
CA TRP A 211 16.73 7.42 5.46
C TRP A 211 17.79 7.31 4.38
N GLY A 212 17.76 8.19 3.40
CA GLY A 212 18.73 8.14 2.32
C GLY A 212 18.47 9.12 1.19
N PHE A 213 19.22 8.95 0.11
CA PHE A 213 19.03 9.73 -1.11
C PHE A 213 19.53 8.98 -2.34
N VAL A 214 19.19 9.49 -3.52
CA VAL A 214 19.69 9.01 -4.80
C VAL A 214 19.91 10.21 -5.71
N LEU A 215 21.01 10.21 -6.46
CA LEU A 215 21.37 11.34 -7.31
C LEU A 215 22.16 10.90 -8.54
N ARG A 216 21.84 11.48 -9.69
CA ARG A 216 22.63 11.43 -10.92
C ARG A 216 22.68 12.79 -11.61
N ILE A 217 23.68 12.96 -12.46
CA ILE A 217 23.78 14.09 -13.37
C ILE A 217 23.51 13.58 -14.78
N ILE A 218 22.56 14.20 -15.47
CA ILE A 218 22.11 13.73 -16.79
C ILE A 218 22.24 14.80 -17.86
N GLY A 219 22.49 14.34 -19.08
CA GLY A 219 22.58 15.17 -20.28
C GLY A 219 21.23 15.38 -20.94
N LYS A 220 21.27 15.97 -22.14
CA LYS A 220 20.06 16.31 -22.90
C LYS A 220 19.19 15.10 -23.20
N THR A 221 19.81 14.01 -23.68
CA THR A 221 19.11 12.82 -24.15
C THR A 221 18.34 12.14 -23.01
N GLU A 222 19.01 11.93 -21.87
CA GLU A 222 18.41 11.31 -20.69
C GLU A 222 17.33 12.21 -20.06
N MET A 223 17.52 13.53 -20.06
CA MET A 223 16.51 14.48 -19.61
C MET A 223 15.24 14.38 -20.45
N LEU A 224 15.37 14.37 -21.78
CA LEU A 224 14.23 14.26 -22.69
C LEU A 224 13.48 12.92 -22.52
N ALA A 225 14.23 11.83 -22.33
CA ALA A 225 13.63 10.53 -22.03
C ALA A 225 12.85 10.54 -20.71
N LEU A 226 13.42 11.16 -19.67
CA LEU A 226 12.76 11.29 -18.35
C LEU A 226 11.48 12.14 -18.44
N GLU A 227 11.51 13.28 -19.13
CA GLU A 227 10.34 14.14 -19.33
C GLU A 227 9.25 13.44 -20.13
N ALA A 228 9.62 12.76 -21.22
CA ALA A 228 8.69 11.96 -22.02
C ALA A 228 8.02 10.89 -21.16
N GLN A 229 8.79 10.16 -20.35
CA GLN A 229 8.28 9.13 -19.45
C GLN A 229 7.33 9.71 -18.38
N LYS A 230 7.70 10.83 -17.74
CA LYS A 230 6.84 11.52 -16.75
C LYS A 230 5.51 11.95 -17.37
N LYS A 231 5.53 12.53 -18.57
CA LYS A 231 4.33 12.96 -19.28
C LYS A 231 3.43 11.79 -19.69
N LEU A 232 4.03 10.72 -20.22
CA LEU A 232 3.29 9.52 -20.60
C LEU A 232 2.59 8.89 -19.39
N ARG A 233 3.31 8.81 -18.25
CA ARG A 233 2.76 8.33 -16.98
C ARG A 233 1.60 9.19 -16.51
N ALA A 234 1.74 10.51 -16.51
CA ALA A 234 0.67 11.44 -16.14
C ALA A 234 -0.59 11.24 -17.01
N ASN A 235 -0.42 11.16 -18.33
CA ASN A 235 -1.52 10.93 -19.25
C ASN A 235 -2.25 9.60 -19.00
N LEU A 236 -1.53 8.50 -18.75
CA LEU A 236 -2.18 7.22 -18.45
C LEU A 236 -2.86 7.23 -17.08
N THR A 237 -2.27 7.87 -16.07
CA THR A 237 -2.93 8.03 -14.76
C THR A 237 -4.23 8.82 -14.91
N GLU A 238 -4.24 9.91 -15.69
CA GLU A 238 -5.46 10.65 -16.01
C GLU A 238 -6.51 9.79 -16.72
N PHE A 239 -6.07 8.94 -17.66
CA PHE A 239 -6.96 7.99 -18.34
C PHE A 239 -7.53 6.93 -17.38
N GLN A 240 -6.70 6.35 -16.51
CA GLN A 240 -7.15 5.35 -15.53
C GLN A 240 -8.18 5.93 -14.55
N ASN A 241 -8.12 7.25 -14.29
CA ASN A 241 -9.08 8.02 -13.49
C ASN A 241 -10.32 8.50 -14.28
N CYS A 242 -10.47 8.11 -15.56
CA CYS A 242 -11.70 8.33 -16.31
C CYS A 242 -12.67 7.19 -16.07
N GLU A 243 -13.93 7.53 -15.92
CA GLU A 243 -15.01 6.60 -15.62
C GLU A 243 -15.99 6.55 -16.79
N LEU A 244 -16.66 5.41 -16.93
CA LEU A 244 -17.83 5.34 -17.79
C LEU A 244 -19.05 5.71 -16.95
N ARG A 245 -20.07 6.25 -17.60
CA ARG A 245 -21.33 6.56 -16.94
C ARG A 245 -22.47 6.65 -17.95
N PRO A 246 -23.72 6.55 -17.50
CA PRO A 246 -24.86 6.95 -18.33
C PRO A 246 -24.72 8.41 -18.79
N LYS A 247 -25.14 8.68 -20.02
CA LYS A 247 -25.04 10.02 -20.64
C LYS A 247 -25.91 11.05 -19.93
N GLY A 248 -27.13 10.67 -19.55
CA GLY A 248 -27.98 11.49 -18.71
C GLY A 248 -27.56 11.38 -17.25
N ARG A 249 -27.56 12.52 -16.54
CA ARG A 249 -27.16 12.59 -15.12
C ARG A 249 -28.00 11.66 -14.23
N TRP A 250 -29.27 11.45 -14.55
CA TRP A 250 -30.21 10.65 -13.75
C TRP A 250 -30.40 9.23 -14.27
N ASP A 251 -29.65 8.84 -15.29
CA ASP A 251 -29.91 7.61 -16.05
C ASP A 251 -29.37 6.35 -15.36
N TYR A 252 -28.71 6.45 -14.19
CA TYR A 252 -28.42 5.27 -13.35
C TYR A 252 -29.73 4.60 -12.87
N MET A 253 -30.82 5.36 -12.81
CA MET A 253 -32.18 4.87 -12.63
C MET A 253 -33.04 5.16 -13.86
N PHE A 254 -33.37 4.13 -14.63
CA PHE A 254 -34.07 4.27 -15.91
C PHE A 254 -35.39 3.47 -15.94
N THR A 255 -36.26 3.72 -16.91
CA THR A 255 -37.54 3.01 -17.07
C THR A 255 -37.45 1.86 -18.06
N PRO A 256 -38.40 0.90 -18.06
CA PRO A 256 -38.39 -0.21 -18.99
C PRO A 256 -38.37 0.25 -20.45
N GLY A 257 -37.61 -0.44 -21.29
CA GLY A 257 -37.40 -0.09 -22.69
C GLY A 257 -35.93 -0.10 -23.09
N ASN A 258 -35.52 0.95 -23.81
CA ASN A 258 -34.14 1.09 -24.29
C ASN A 258 -33.20 1.40 -23.13
N PHE A 259 -32.01 0.80 -23.17
CA PHE A 259 -30.97 1.11 -22.20
C PHE A 259 -30.39 2.52 -22.42
N PRO A 260 -29.92 3.19 -21.35
CA PRO A 260 -29.16 4.43 -21.47
C PRO A 260 -27.91 4.29 -22.33
N GLU A 261 -27.53 5.37 -23.03
CA GLU A 261 -26.23 5.46 -23.69
C GLU A 261 -25.14 5.59 -22.63
N ILE A 262 -24.10 4.75 -22.69
CA ILE A 262 -22.92 4.85 -21.82
C ILE A 262 -21.82 5.63 -22.53
N VAL A 263 -21.22 6.59 -21.82
CA VAL A 263 -20.19 7.48 -22.33
C VAL A 263 -19.06 7.64 -21.31
N TRP A 264 -17.90 8.12 -21.75
CA TRP A 264 -16.84 8.57 -20.84
C TRP A 264 -17.28 9.83 -20.10
N ASP A 265 -16.93 9.94 -18.82
CA ASP A 265 -17.14 11.15 -18.02
C ASP A 265 -16.31 12.34 -18.55
N LYS A 266 -15.10 12.04 -19.02
CA LYS A 266 -14.09 12.99 -19.55
C LYS A 266 -13.62 12.55 -20.95
N PRO A 267 -14.48 12.64 -21.99
CA PRO A 267 -14.16 12.12 -23.32
C PRO A 267 -12.93 12.80 -23.95
N TYR A 268 -12.73 14.09 -23.70
CA TYR A 268 -11.54 14.81 -24.17
C TYR A 268 -10.25 14.30 -23.53
N THR A 269 -10.25 14.02 -22.22
CA THR A 269 -9.09 13.44 -21.53
C THR A 269 -8.75 12.06 -22.10
N VAL A 270 -9.75 11.21 -22.31
CA VAL A 270 -9.55 9.89 -22.94
C VAL A 270 -8.91 10.03 -24.33
N GLU A 271 -9.44 10.93 -25.17
CA GLU A 271 -8.90 11.19 -26.50
C GLU A 271 -7.45 11.70 -26.46
N GLN A 272 -7.12 12.61 -25.55
CA GLN A 272 -5.75 13.13 -25.40
C GLN A 272 -4.77 12.09 -24.85
N SER A 273 -5.21 11.25 -23.91
CA SER A 273 -4.34 10.30 -23.22
C SER A 273 -4.06 9.05 -24.02
N ILE A 274 -5.08 8.46 -24.65
CA ILE A 274 -4.95 7.16 -25.34
C ILE A 274 -5.58 7.14 -26.74
N GLY A 275 -6.05 8.27 -27.26
CA GLY A 275 -6.68 8.39 -28.58
C GLY A 275 -8.18 8.10 -28.56
N SER A 276 -8.86 8.49 -29.64
CA SER A 276 -10.29 8.20 -29.83
C SER A 276 -10.50 6.76 -30.32
N PHE A 277 -11.46 6.06 -29.71
CA PHE A 277 -11.87 4.72 -30.10
C PHE A 277 -13.35 4.48 -29.76
N PRO A 278 -14.04 3.62 -30.52
CA PRO A 278 -15.41 3.27 -30.18
C PRO A 278 -15.45 2.36 -28.96
N ILE A 279 -16.48 2.55 -28.12
CA ILE A 279 -16.84 1.61 -27.05
C ILE A 279 -18.06 0.80 -27.46
N LYS A 280 -18.07 -0.49 -27.12
CA LYS A 280 -19.20 -1.40 -27.30
C LYS A 280 -19.77 -1.73 -25.94
N VAL A 281 -21.08 -1.53 -25.78
CA VAL A 281 -21.82 -1.85 -24.55
C VAL A 281 -22.66 -3.09 -24.77
N ARG A 282 -22.58 -4.05 -23.84
CA ARG A 282 -23.42 -5.24 -23.73
C ARG A 282 -24.17 -5.18 -22.41
N TRP A 283 -25.43 -5.57 -22.41
CA TRP A 283 -26.29 -5.47 -21.23
C TRP A 283 -26.70 -6.83 -20.72
N PHE A 284 -26.70 -7.00 -19.41
CA PHE A 284 -27.05 -8.25 -18.74
C PHE A 284 -28.10 -7.99 -17.67
N ASN A 285 -29.03 -8.94 -17.51
CA ASN A 285 -30.02 -8.90 -16.42
C ASN A 285 -29.47 -9.51 -15.11
N ASP A 286 -30.31 -9.53 -14.08
CA ASP A 286 -30.06 -10.15 -12.77
C ASP A 286 -29.69 -11.65 -12.81
N LYS A 287 -29.92 -12.33 -13.94
CA LYS A 287 -29.56 -13.73 -14.19
C LYS A 287 -28.32 -13.88 -15.09
N LEU A 288 -27.62 -12.78 -15.35
CA LEU A 288 -26.47 -12.72 -16.25
C LEU A 288 -26.80 -13.13 -17.69
N GLU A 289 -28.05 -13.03 -18.12
CA GLU A 289 -28.45 -13.26 -19.51
C GLU A 289 -28.24 -11.95 -20.30
N GLU A 290 -27.60 -12.05 -21.47
CA GLU A 290 -27.41 -10.89 -22.34
C GLU A 290 -28.76 -10.46 -22.93
N VAL A 291 -29.08 -9.18 -22.80
CA VAL A 291 -30.36 -8.59 -23.19
C VAL A 291 -30.12 -7.33 -24.01
N THR A 292 -31.06 -6.99 -24.90
CA THR A 292 -30.97 -5.76 -25.73
C THR A 292 -31.93 -4.66 -25.28
N LYS A 293 -32.77 -4.94 -24.28
CA LYS A 293 -33.74 -4.01 -23.67
C LYS A 293 -34.06 -4.43 -22.24
N ALA A 294 -34.54 -3.50 -21.43
CA ALA A 294 -35.04 -3.79 -20.09
C ALA A 294 -36.56 -4.05 -20.14
N ASP A 295 -36.96 -5.32 -20.06
CA ASP A 295 -38.38 -5.71 -20.14
C ASP A 295 -39.12 -5.63 -18.80
N LYS A 296 -38.38 -5.61 -17.68
CA LYS A 296 -38.92 -5.57 -16.31
C LYS A 296 -38.06 -4.68 -15.41
N PRO A 297 -38.64 -4.10 -14.34
CA PRO A 297 -37.87 -3.47 -13.28
C PRO A 297 -36.88 -4.44 -12.62
N GLY A 298 -35.79 -3.90 -12.08
CA GLY A 298 -34.73 -4.66 -11.42
C GLY A 298 -33.33 -4.23 -11.85
N ARG A 299 -32.34 -5.02 -11.42
CA ARG A 299 -30.92 -4.81 -11.69
C ARG A 299 -30.55 -5.13 -13.14
N TYR A 300 -29.71 -4.28 -13.73
CA TYR A 300 -29.04 -4.54 -15.01
C TYR A 300 -27.56 -4.16 -14.93
N LEU A 301 -26.72 -4.90 -15.64
CA LEU A 301 -25.27 -4.68 -15.71
C LEU A 301 -24.89 -4.22 -17.12
N ALA A 302 -24.21 -3.09 -17.22
CA ALA A 302 -23.58 -2.62 -18.45
C ALA A 302 -22.13 -3.09 -18.47
N TYR A 303 -21.78 -3.96 -19.43
CA TYR A 303 -20.40 -4.34 -19.70
C TYR A 303 -19.88 -3.57 -20.91
N VAL A 304 -18.73 -2.92 -20.76
CA VAL A 304 -18.15 -2.07 -21.81
C VAL A 304 -16.80 -2.62 -22.24
N GLU A 305 -16.63 -2.76 -23.55
CA GLU A 305 -15.37 -3.14 -24.20
C GLU A 305 -14.95 -2.09 -25.23
N GLY A 306 -13.66 -1.79 -25.29
CA GLY A 306 -13.07 -0.94 -26.31
C GLY A 306 -11.63 -1.35 -26.60
N GLN A 307 -11.06 -0.82 -27.67
CA GLN A 307 -9.64 -0.97 -27.98
C GLN A 307 -9.07 0.35 -28.46
N SER A 308 -8.02 0.83 -27.79
CA SER A 308 -7.34 2.06 -28.20
C SER A 308 -6.62 1.87 -29.55
N PRO A 309 -6.25 2.96 -30.24
CA PRO A 309 -5.41 2.89 -31.45
C PRO A 309 -4.05 2.20 -31.23
N SER A 310 -3.52 2.22 -30.00
CA SER A 310 -2.29 1.52 -29.63
C SER A 310 -2.50 0.03 -29.32
N GLY A 311 -3.74 -0.46 -29.38
CA GLY A 311 -4.09 -1.87 -29.15
C GLY A 311 -4.45 -2.23 -27.71
N VAL A 312 -4.43 -1.26 -26.79
CA VAL A 312 -4.78 -1.45 -25.37
C VAL A 312 -6.27 -1.79 -25.25
N LYS A 313 -6.59 -2.92 -24.62
CA LYS A 313 -7.97 -3.35 -24.40
C LYS A 313 -8.56 -2.66 -23.18
N ILE A 314 -9.73 -2.05 -23.35
CA ILE A 314 -10.44 -1.39 -22.27
C ILE A 314 -11.65 -2.24 -21.88
N ARG A 315 -11.77 -2.55 -20.59
CA ARG A 315 -12.88 -3.33 -20.01
C ARG A 315 -13.37 -2.68 -18.73
N ARG A 316 -14.68 -2.45 -18.64
CA ARG A 316 -15.35 -1.87 -17.47
C ARG A 316 -16.72 -2.52 -17.33
N ALA A 317 -17.28 -2.49 -16.14
CA ALA A 317 -18.67 -2.88 -15.92
C ALA A 317 -19.30 -1.97 -14.87
N GLN A 318 -20.61 -1.75 -14.98
CA GLN A 318 -21.39 -0.93 -14.05
C GLN A 318 -22.78 -1.52 -13.82
N THR A 319 -23.37 -1.22 -12.66
CA THR A 319 -24.77 -1.51 -12.33
C THR A 319 -25.67 -0.29 -12.57
N LEU A 320 -26.82 -0.56 -13.19
CA LEU A 320 -27.93 0.38 -13.30
C LEU A 320 -29.21 -0.30 -12.81
N TYR A 321 -30.19 0.51 -12.39
CA TYR A 321 -31.47 0.03 -11.89
C TYR A 321 -32.62 0.46 -12.81
N CYS A 322 -33.36 -0.52 -13.33
CA CYS A 322 -34.61 -0.26 -14.02
C CYS A 322 -35.74 -0.12 -12.98
N ARG A 323 -36.31 1.07 -12.86
CA ARG A 323 -37.44 1.33 -11.95
C ARG A 323 -38.79 1.00 -12.60
N PRO A 324 -39.86 0.77 -11.81
CA PRO A 324 -41.23 0.70 -12.35
C PRO A 324 -41.60 1.98 -13.10
N ALA A 325 -42.36 1.86 -14.19
CA ALA A 325 -42.70 2.99 -15.06
C ALA A 325 -43.57 4.06 -14.36
N ASP A 326 -44.36 3.65 -13.37
CA ASP A 326 -45.25 4.48 -12.56
C ASP A 326 -44.61 4.99 -11.26
N TRP A 327 -43.41 4.53 -10.92
CA TRP A 327 -42.72 4.92 -9.69
C TRP A 327 -41.75 6.07 -9.96
N GLN A 328 -41.96 7.22 -9.32
CA GLN A 328 -41.03 8.36 -9.35
C GLN A 328 -40.44 8.59 -7.95
N PRO A 329 -39.14 8.88 -7.84
CA PRO A 329 -38.49 9.03 -6.54
C PRO A 329 -38.95 10.26 -5.75
N TRP A 330 -39.36 11.35 -6.42
CA TRP A 330 -39.90 12.55 -5.76
C TRP A 330 -41.36 12.42 -5.27
N ASN A 331 -42.02 11.29 -5.52
CA ASN A 331 -43.38 11.06 -5.01
C ASN A 331 -43.39 10.77 -3.50
N ASN A 332 -42.23 10.57 -2.87
CA ASN A 332 -42.09 10.27 -1.45
C ASN A 332 -41.13 11.26 -0.77
N ASN A 333 -41.52 11.82 0.37
CA ASN A 333 -40.60 12.59 1.22
C ASN A 333 -39.78 11.63 2.08
N ILE A 334 -38.68 11.13 1.54
CA ILE A 334 -37.76 10.22 2.25
C ILE A 334 -37.03 11.01 3.34
N LYS A 335 -37.00 10.47 4.56
CA LYS A 335 -36.20 10.98 5.67
C LYS A 335 -35.08 9.99 5.99
N ALA A 336 -33.86 10.49 6.14
CA ALA A 336 -32.71 9.70 6.57
C ALA A 336 -32.20 10.23 7.92
N TYR A 337 -32.40 9.46 8.99
CA TYR A 337 -31.97 9.87 10.33
C TYR A 337 -30.49 9.60 10.51
N VAL A 338 -29.72 10.67 10.73
CA VAL A 338 -28.29 10.62 11.00
C VAL A 338 -28.08 10.62 12.52
N ASP A 339 -27.17 9.77 13.00
CA ASP A 339 -26.75 9.78 14.39
C ASP A 339 -25.97 11.05 14.73
N TYR A 340 -26.06 11.49 15.97
CA TYR A 340 -25.25 12.62 16.44
C TYR A 340 -23.77 12.24 16.42
N PHE A 341 -22.91 13.15 15.95
CA PHE A 341 -21.46 12.93 15.89
C PHE A 341 -20.81 13.15 17.26
N PRO A 342 -20.41 12.09 18.00
CA PRO A 342 -19.75 12.27 19.29
C PRO A 342 -18.41 13.00 19.09
N LYS A 343 -18.03 13.84 20.06
CA LYS A 343 -16.81 14.68 20.03
C LYS A 343 -16.75 15.75 18.94
N SER A 344 -17.85 15.98 18.22
CA SER A 344 -18.00 17.14 17.33
C SER A 344 -18.17 18.44 18.12
N PRO A 345 -17.73 19.61 17.60
CA PRO A 345 -18.08 20.91 18.19
C PRO A 345 -19.57 21.28 18.03
N ILE A 346 -20.37 20.44 17.37
CA ILE A 346 -21.81 20.64 17.18
C ILE A 346 -22.55 20.44 18.52
N ASN A 347 -23.38 21.40 18.93
CA ASN A 347 -24.18 21.29 20.14
C ASN A 347 -25.26 20.20 20.01
N GLN A 348 -25.28 19.24 20.94
CA GLN A 348 -26.19 18.09 20.92
C GLN A 348 -27.66 18.47 21.12
N GLU A 349 -27.98 19.44 21.97
CA GLU A 349 -29.36 19.91 22.17
C GLU A 349 -29.89 20.55 20.90
N ALA A 350 -29.09 21.42 20.27
CA ALA A 350 -29.44 22.06 19.00
C ALA A 350 -29.60 21.05 17.85
N TRP A 351 -28.77 19.99 17.84
CA TRP A 351 -28.93 18.85 16.91
C TRP A 351 -30.27 18.15 17.12
N ASN A 352 -30.60 17.82 18.37
CA ASN A 352 -31.83 17.14 18.72
C ASN A 352 -33.07 17.97 18.38
N GLU A 353 -33.05 19.28 18.65
CA GLU A 353 -34.12 20.22 18.27
C GLU A 353 -34.41 20.25 16.77
N ARG A 354 -33.37 20.06 15.94
CA ARG A 354 -33.43 20.18 14.47
C ARG A 354 -33.40 18.84 13.75
N ARG A 355 -33.49 17.73 14.48
CA ARG A 355 -33.31 16.37 13.95
C ARG A 355 -34.19 16.06 12.74
N GLU A 356 -35.43 16.55 12.74
CA GLU A 356 -36.37 16.37 11.62
C GLU A 356 -35.94 17.11 10.36
N MET A 357 -35.48 18.36 10.48
CA MET A 357 -35.00 19.15 9.33
C MET A 357 -33.70 18.56 8.76
N ILE A 358 -32.82 18.07 9.64
CA ILE A 358 -31.60 17.35 9.24
C ILE A 358 -31.98 16.09 8.47
N ALA A 359 -32.94 15.31 8.98
CA ALA A 359 -33.36 14.07 8.35
C ALA A 359 -34.03 14.27 6.97
N GLU A 360 -34.81 15.34 6.80
CA GLU A 360 -35.39 15.73 5.50
C GLU A 360 -34.30 16.13 4.50
N ARG A 361 -33.31 16.93 4.92
CA ARG A 361 -32.20 17.31 4.04
C ARG A 361 -31.34 16.11 3.67
N ALA A 362 -31.01 15.26 4.63
CA ALA A 362 -30.25 14.04 4.41
C ALA A 362 -31.01 13.08 3.46
N GLY A 363 -32.32 12.91 3.65
CA GLY A 363 -33.15 12.10 2.77
C GLY A 363 -33.23 12.65 1.34
N SER A 364 -33.31 13.98 1.16
CA SER A 364 -33.24 14.60 -0.17
C SER A 364 -31.88 14.36 -0.87
N GLN A 365 -30.77 14.41 -0.14
CA GLN A 365 -29.46 14.07 -0.69
C GLN A 365 -29.34 12.57 -1.01
N PHE A 366 -29.92 11.72 -0.17
CA PHE A 366 -29.99 10.29 -0.42
C PHE A 366 -30.75 9.98 -1.72
N VAL A 367 -31.87 10.66 -2.00
CA VAL A 367 -32.59 10.48 -3.27
C VAL A 367 -31.77 10.90 -4.49
N ASP A 368 -31.07 12.04 -4.44
CA ASP A 368 -30.18 12.47 -5.54
C ASP A 368 -29.08 11.41 -5.78
N PHE A 369 -28.46 10.92 -4.70
CA PHE A 369 -27.47 9.83 -4.76
C PHE A 369 -28.01 8.56 -5.43
N LEU A 370 -29.27 8.16 -5.16
CA LEU A 370 -29.87 6.98 -5.78
C LEU A 370 -29.95 7.10 -7.31
N GLU A 371 -30.14 8.31 -7.84
CA GLU A 371 -30.34 8.56 -9.27
C GLU A 371 -29.06 8.91 -10.03
N THR A 372 -28.05 9.45 -9.34
CA THR A 372 -26.85 10.00 -10.00
C THR A 372 -25.58 9.18 -9.83
N GLU A 373 -25.60 8.15 -8.99
CA GLU A 373 -24.44 7.32 -8.69
C GLU A 373 -24.70 5.83 -8.90
N GLU A 374 -23.67 5.08 -9.31
CA GLU A 374 -23.75 3.62 -9.44
C GLU A 374 -24.07 2.94 -8.11
N TYR A 375 -23.46 3.39 -7.01
CA TYR A 375 -23.76 2.86 -5.67
C TYR A 375 -25.23 3.07 -5.28
N GLY A 376 -25.87 4.13 -5.81
CA GLY A 376 -27.31 4.34 -5.70
C GLY A 376 -28.12 3.27 -6.41
N ALA A 377 -27.77 2.96 -7.66
CA ALA A 377 -28.39 1.88 -8.43
C ALA A 377 -28.14 0.49 -7.81
N MET A 378 -26.95 0.25 -7.25
CA MET A 378 -26.64 -0.95 -6.48
C MET A 378 -27.60 -1.10 -5.29
N LEU A 379 -27.76 -0.05 -4.49
CA LEU A 379 -28.61 -0.09 -3.30
C LEU A 379 -30.09 -0.29 -3.66
N MET A 380 -30.58 0.37 -4.72
CA MET A 380 -31.94 0.14 -5.22
C MET A 380 -32.16 -1.29 -5.71
N SER A 381 -31.16 -1.85 -6.38
CA SER A 381 -31.19 -3.25 -6.82
C SER A 381 -31.26 -4.19 -5.62
N TYR A 382 -30.46 -3.94 -4.58
CA TYR A 382 -30.53 -4.70 -3.33
C TYR A 382 -31.92 -4.61 -2.70
N PHE A 383 -32.49 -3.41 -2.53
CA PHE A 383 -33.85 -3.24 -1.99
C PHE A 383 -34.92 -3.99 -2.80
N HIS A 384 -34.79 -4.02 -4.12
CA HIS A 384 -35.69 -4.75 -5.00
C HIS A 384 -35.58 -6.28 -4.82
N GLU A 385 -34.38 -6.78 -4.55
CA GLU A 385 -34.06 -8.21 -4.46
C GLU A 385 -34.32 -8.80 -3.06
N MET A 386 -34.35 -7.95 -2.02
CA MET A 386 -34.53 -8.35 -0.62
C MET A 386 -35.83 -9.16 -0.39
N LYS A 387 -35.69 -10.26 0.37
CA LYS A 387 -36.81 -11.10 0.82
C LYS A 387 -36.73 -11.30 2.34
N PRO A 388 -37.87 -11.54 3.03
CA PRO A 388 -37.85 -11.87 4.46
C PRO A 388 -36.97 -13.09 4.76
N LEU A 389 -35.97 -12.94 5.63
CA LEU A 389 -34.99 -14.01 5.92
C LEU A 389 -35.45 -15.02 6.97
N GLY A 390 -36.31 -14.62 7.92
CA GLY A 390 -36.69 -15.45 9.07
C GLY A 390 -35.53 -15.75 10.06
N ARG A 391 -34.35 -15.14 9.85
CA ARG A 391 -33.15 -15.23 10.70
C ARG A 391 -32.40 -13.89 10.69
N LYS A 392 -31.36 -13.77 11.53
CA LYS A 392 -30.43 -12.63 11.45
C LYS A 392 -29.66 -12.69 10.11
N PRO A 393 -29.47 -11.55 9.41
CA PRO A 393 -28.60 -11.48 8.25
C PRO A 393 -27.17 -11.92 8.59
N LEU A 394 -26.51 -12.59 7.65
CA LEU A 394 -25.08 -12.89 7.71
C LEU A 394 -24.27 -11.64 7.34
N LEU A 395 -23.00 -11.59 7.76
CA LEU A 395 -22.08 -10.51 7.37
C LEU A 395 -21.78 -10.49 5.87
N THR A 396 -22.11 -11.56 5.14
CA THR A 396 -21.94 -11.67 3.69
C THR A 396 -23.19 -11.34 2.88
N GLU A 397 -24.26 -10.88 3.52
CA GLU A 397 -25.54 -10.50 2.88
C GLU A 397 -25.69 -8.97 2.80
N THR A 398 -24.59 -8.25 2.60
CA THR A 398 -24.62 -6.79 2.38
C THR A 398 -24.86 -6.44 0.90
N PRO A 399 -25.35 -5.23 0.59
CA PRO A 399 -25.51 -4.75 -0.78
C PRO A 399 -24.23 -4.90 -1.62
N GLU A 400 -23.09 -4.56 -1.03
CA GLU A 400 -21.76 -4.54 -1.67
C GLU A 400 -21.31 -5.95 -2.02
N ILE A 401 -21.34 -6.89 -1.07
CA ILE A 401 -20.88 -8.26 -1.30
C ILE A 401 -21.74 -8.96 -2.37
N ILE A 402 -23.07 -8.77 -2.31
CA ILE A 402 -23.98 -9.34 -3.33
C ILE A 402 -23.72 -8.73 -4.71
N HIS A 403 -23.43 -7.43 -4.76
CA HIS A 403 -23.07 -6.74 -5.99
C HIS A 403 -21.74 -7.24 -6.57
N ASP A 404 -20.71 -7.36 -5.74
CA ASP A 404 -19.38 -7.83 -6.13
C ASP A 404 -19.41 -9.28 -6.61
N ASP A 405 -20.16 -10.16 -5.91
CA ASP A 405 -20.37 -11.54 -6.33
C ASP A 405 -21.01 -11.62 -7.73
N LEU A 406 -22.01 -10.77 -7.99
CA LEU A 406 -22.71 -10.76 -9.26
C LEU A 406 -21.80 -10.27 -10.40
N HIS A 407 -21.03 -9.20 -10.18
CA HIS A 407 -20.07 -8.72 -11.18
C HIS A 407 -18.93 -9.71 -11.41
N LEU A 408 -18.44 -10.38 -10.35
CA LEU A 408 -17.45 -11.45 -10.50
C LEU A 408 -18.01 -12.62 -11.32
N ALA A 409 -19.25 -13.03 -11.06
CA ALA A 409 -19.92 -14.06 -11.84
C ALA A 409 -20.06 -13.65 -13.32
N LEU A 410 -20.42 -12.39 -13.59
CA LEU A 410 -20.45 -11.84 -14.94
C LEU A 410 -19.05 -11.88 -15.58
N LYS A 411 -18.02 -11.43 -14.87
CA LYS A 411 -16.63 -11.45 -15.34
C LYS A 411 -16.18 -12.86 -15.70
N ARG A 412 -16.42 -13.85 -14.83
CA ARG A 412 -16.08 -15.25 -15.09
C ARG A 412 -16.79 -15.79 -16.33
N LYS A 413 -18.06 -15.46 -16.51
CA LYS A 413 -18.84 -15.78 -17.70
C LYS A 413 -18.27 -15.16 -18.97
N LEU A 414 -17.92 -13.88 -18.93
CA LEU A 414 -17.33 -13.15 -20.05
C LEU A 414 -15.95 -13.70 -20.45
N LEU A 415 -15.19 -14.21 -19.49
CA LEU A 415 -13.88 -14.82 -19.71
C LEU A 415 -13.97 -16.32 -20.06
N GLY A 416 -15.15 -16.95 -19.93
CA GLY A 416 -15.35 -18.39 -20.19
C GLY A 416 -14.60 -19.29 -19.21
N ILE A 417 -14.61 -18.92 -17.93
CA ILE A 417 -13.84 -19.58 -16.86
C ILE A 417 -14.70 -20.01 -15.66
N GLU A 418 -16.02 -20.13 -15.83
CA GLU A 418 -16.96 -20.45 -14.73
C GLU A 418 -16.59 -21.73 -13.98
N ASP A 419 -16.07 -22.75 -14.67
CA ASP A 419 -15.71 -24.06 -14.09
C ASP A 419 -14.22 -24.40 -14.27
N LYS A 420 -13.38 -23.40 -14.56
CA LYS A 420 -11.96 -23.62 -14.92
C LYS A 420 -11.08 -24.02 -13.74
N TYR A 421 -11.37 -23.52 -12.54
CA TYR A 421 -10.49 -23.61 -11.37
C TYR A 421 -11.10 -24.50 -10.27
N PRO A 422 -10.26 -25.18 -9.47
CA PRO A 422 -10.74 -25.94 -8.33
C PRO A 422 -11.32 -25.01 -7.25
N VAL A 423 -12.33 -25.50 -6.54
CA VAL A 423 -12.96 -24.77 -5.43
C VAL A 423 -12.05 -24.79 -4.21
N LEU A 424 -11.75 -23.61 -3.64
CA LEU A 424 -11.05 -23.49 -2.37
C LEU A 424 -11.87 -24.14 -1.25
N GLN A 425 -11.29 -25.16 -0.62
CA GLN A 425 -11.93 -25.88 0.48
C GLN A 425 -11.79 -25.11 1.80
N LEU A 426 -12.75 -25.33 2.70
CA LEU A 426 -12.68 -24.82 4.07
C LEU A 426 -11.52 -25.46 4.86
N PRO A 427 -11.07 -24.82 5.95
CA PRO A 427 -10.03 -25.36 6.82
C PRO A 427 -10.30 -26.80 7.25
N ARG A 428 -9.29 -27.65 7.13
CA ARG A 428 -9.35 -29.08 7.47
C ARG A 428 -9.49 -29.26 8.97
N LYS A 429 -10.12 -30.36 9.39
CA LYS A 429 -10.12 -30.75 10.82
C LYS A 429 -8.80 -31.42 11.19
N SER A 430 -8.26 -31.11 12.38
CA SER A 430 -7.08 -31.78 12.94
C SER A 430 -7.36 -32.41 14.31
N ASN A 431 -6.65 -33.52 14.56
CA ASN A 431 -6.52 -34.17 15.85
C ASN A 431 -5.07 -34.71 15.98
N PRO A 432 -4.27 -34.32 17.00
CA PRO A 432 -4.62 -33.49 18.15
C PRO A 432 -4.93 -32.04 17.79
N GLN A 433 -5.66 -31.36 18.68
CA GLN A 433 -5.96 -29.94 18.58
C GLN A 433 -4.74 -29.09 18.94
N THR A 434 -4.56 -27.96 18.26
CA THR A 434 -3.52 -26.98 18.59
C THR A 434 -4.01 -25.97 19.64
N PRO A 435 -3.10 -25.27 20.33
CA PRO A 435 -3.48 -24.27 21.33
C PRO A 435 -4.46 -23.22 20.79
N VAL A 436 -5.47 -22.91 21.60
CA VAL A 436 -6.38 -21.76 21.38
C VAL A 436 -6.12 -20.72 22.46
N LEU A 437 -6.53 -19.48 22.21
CA LEU A 437 -6.49 -18.46 23.25
C LEU A 437 -7.49 -18.82 24.36
N ARG A 438 -7.01 -18.83 25.60
CA ARG A 438 -7.81 -19.12 26.78
C ARG A 438 -7.36 -18.30 27.99
N LYS A 439 -8.26 -18.11 28.94
CA LYS A 439 -7.90 -17.60 30.27
C LYS A 439 -7.11 -18.67 31.04
N GLY A 440 -6.23 -18.24 31.93
CA GLY A 440 -5.43 -19.11 32.80
C GLY A 440 -4.60 -18.32 33.80
N THR A 441 -3.67 -19.00 34.46
CA THR A 441 -2.77 -18.43 35.47
C THR A 441 -1.43 -17.97 34.87
N ALA A 442 -0.72 -17.08 35.57
CA ALA A 442 0.63 -16.65 35.19
C ALA A 442 1.59 -17.85 35.06
N LYS A 443 1.47 -18.83 35.97
CA LYS A 443 2.22 -20.09 35.90
C LYS A 443 1.95 -20.88 34.61
N GLU A 444 0.70 -21.02 34.18
CA GLU A 444 0.37 -21.71 32.92
C GLU A 444 0.92 -20.97 31.69
N ALA A 445 0.88 -19.64 31.70
CA ALA A 445 1.50 -18.80 30.68
C ALA A 445 3.05 -18.81 30.74
N GLY A 446 3.64 -19.30 31.83
CA GLY A 446 5.08 -19.30 32.09
C GLY A 446 5.65 -17.88 32.22
N VAL A 447 4.93 -17.01 32.90
CA VAL A 447 5.35 -15.64 33.22
C VAL A 447 5.37 -15.42 34.73
N LYS A 448 6.05 -14.35 35.18
CA LYS A 448 6.06 -13.93 36.59
C LYS A 448 4.64 -13.60 37.05
N GLU A 449 4.33 -13.86 38.33
CA GLU A 449 2.99 -13.60 38.91
C GLU A 449 2.56 -12.12 38.80
N ASP A 450 3.51 -11.19 38.76
CA ASP A 450 3.27 -9.76 38.63
C ASP A 450 3.23 -9.24 37.18
N ALA A 451 3.30 -10.13 36.18
CA ALA A 451 3.39 -9.76 34.75
C ALA A 451 2.23 -8.88 34.30
N ALA A 452 0.99 -9.29 34.59
CA ALA A 452 -0.20 -8.54 34.18
C ALA A 452 -0.22 -7.14 34.80
N GLU A 453 0.18 -7.00 36.07
CA GLU A 453 0.23 -5.70 36.75
C GLU A 453 1.32 -4.79 36.18
N LYS A 454 2.53 -5.32 35.89
CA LYS A 454 3.60 -4.54 35.25
C LYS A 454 3.18 -3.98 33.89
N ILE A 455 2.56 -4.83 33.06
CA ILE A 455 2.06 -4.42 31.75
C ILE A 455 0.97 -3.36 31.92
N ARG A 456 0.02 -3.59 32.85
CA ARG A 456 -1.07 -2.66 33.15
C ARG A 456 -0.57 -1.28 33.57
N VAL A 457 0.44 -1.20 34.43
CA VAL A 457 1.03 0.07 34.87
C VAL A 457 1.56 0.86 33.68
N VAL A 458 2.35 0.23 32.79
CA VAL A 458 2.87 0.89 31.60
C VAL A 458 1.74 1.36 30.67
N CYS A 459 0.70 0.56 30.49
CA CYS A 459 -0.44 0.95 29.66
C CYS A 459 -1.27 2.08 30.28
N ARG A 460 -1.42 2.13 31.62
CA ARG A 460 -2.04 3.29 32.29
C ARG A 460 -1.21 4.55 32.08
N GLU A 461 0.11 4.47 32.23
CA GLU A 461 0.98 5.62 31.97
C GLU A 461 0.92 6.07 30.51
N TRP A 462 0.87 5.13 29.56
CA TRP A 462 0.74 5.43 28.15
C TRP A 462 -0.60 6.10 27.83
N TYR A 463 -1.69 5.58 28.40
CA TYR A 463 -3.00 6.18 28.27
C TYR A 463 -3.05 7.58 28.91
N GLU A 464 -2.47 7.75 30.10
CA GLU A 464 -2.44 9.03 30.80
C GLU A 464 -1.68 10.11 30.02
N GLU A 465 -0.60 9.72 29.36
CA GLU A 465 0.20 10.61 28.53
C GLU A 465 -0.48 10.94 27.20
N SER A 466 -1.03 9.93 26.52
CA SER A 466 -1.60 10.12 25.19
C SER A 466 -3.04 10.65 25.19
N LYS A 467 -3.81 10.33 26.25
CA LYS A 467 -5.27 10.49 26.34
C LYS A 467 -6.07 9.77 25.24
N GLU A 468 -5.42 8.84 24.53
CA GLU A 468 -6.01 8.08 23.44
C GLU A 468 -6.46 6.71 23.91
N PRO A 469 -7.72 6.31 23.69
CA PRO A 469 -8.20 5.03 24.15
C PRO A 469 -7.70 3.89 23.28
N PHE A 470 -7.37 2.76 23.91
CA PHE A 470 -6.92 1.54 23.23
C PHE A 470 -7.30 0.28 24.01
N VAL A 471 -7.28 -0.86 23.32
CA VAL A 471 -7.50 -2.19 23.92
C VAL A 471 -6.27 -3.06 23.63
N ILE A 472 -5.77 -3.77 24.65
CA ILE A 472 -4.65 -4.70 24.50
C ILE A 472 -5.09 -6.13 24.79
N LEU A 473 -4.43 -7.09 24.14
CA LEU A 473 -4.39 -8.48 24.58
C LEU A 473 -2.96 -9.01 24.43
N VAL A 474 -2.41 -9.57 25.51
CA VAL A 474 -1.11 -10.26 25.52
C VAL A 474 -1.33 -11.69 26.00
N ALA A 475 -0.84 -12.66 25.24
CA ALA A 475 -0.91 -14.08 25.57
C ALA A 475 0.44 -14.77 25.37
N ARG A 476 0.69 -15.82 26.15
CA ARG A 476 1.84 -16.71 25.99
C ARG A 476 1.40 -18.16 26.09
N ARG A 477 1.88 -19.04 25.20
CA ARG A 477 1.49 -20.48 25.16
C ARG A 477 -0.04 -20.68 25.07
N GLY A 478 -0.74 -19.78 24.37
CA GLY A 478 -2.20 -19.76 24.28
C GLY A 478 -2.92 -19.26 25.55
N VAL A 479 -2.22 -18.90 26.62
CA VAL A 479 -2.80 -18.40 27.87
C VAL A 479 -2.74 -16.88 27.90
N ILE A 480 -3.89 -16.24 28.06
CA ILE A 480 -4.02 -14.78 28.15
C ILE A 480 -3.41 -14.31 29.47
N ILE A 481 -2.42 -13.40 29.38
CA ILE A 481 -1.77 -12.72 30.51
C ILE A 481 -2.60 -11.51 30.92
N ILE A 482 -3.02 -10.70 29.94
CA ILE A 482 -3.86 -9.51 30.14
C ILE A 482 -4.72 -9.26 28.89
N HIS A 483 -5.98 -8.85 29.09
CA HIS A 483 -6.90 -8.39 28.05
C HIS A 483 -7.74 -7.25 28.66
N GLU A 484 -7.38 -6.01 28.36
CA GLU A 484 -7.93 -4.83 29.06
C GLU A 484 -8.13 -3.63 28.14
N VAL A 485 -9.10 -2.80 28.53
CA VAL A 485 -9.42 -1.51 27.91
C VAL A 485 -8.77 -0.39 28.73
N PHE A 486 -8.18 0.57 28.03
CA PHE A 486 -7.69 1.82 28.61
C PHE A 486 -8.49 2.96 27.97
N ASP A 487 -9.52 3.43 28.66
CA ASP A 487 -10.44 4.48 28.20
C ASP A 487 -11.14 5.14 29.39
N GLU A 488 -10.68 6.33 29.77
CA GLU A 488 -11.31 7.17 30.80
C GLU A 488 -11.95 8.44 30.18
N THR A 489 -11.55 8.83 28.96
CA THR A 489 -11.93 10.09 28.31
C THR A 489 -13.21 10.00 27.49
N THR A 490 -13.65 8.79 27.10
CA THR A 490 -14.93 8.64 26.36
C THR A 490 -16.11 8.25 27.24
N GLY A 491 -15.92 8.20 28.56
CA GLY A 491 -16.94 7.74 29.51
C GLY A 491 -17.25 6.25 29.38
N GLY A 492 -16.29 5.45 28.90
CA GLY A 492 -16.41 4.01 28.70
C GLY A 492 -17.13 3.61 27.40
N ALA A 493 -17.04 4.43 26.35
CA ALA A 493 -17.60 4.07 25.04
C ALA A 493 -16.77 2.97 24.36
N VAL A 494 -15.46 2.91 24.62
CA VAL A 494 -14.63 1.79 24.19
C VAL A 494 -14.85 0.61 25.14
N LYS A 495 -15.16 -0.53 24.55
CA LYS A 495 -15.36 -1.82 25.20
C LYS A 495 -14.23 -2.76 24.79
N ILE A 496 -14.13 -3.88 25.52
CA ILE A 496 -13.12 -4.91 25.27
C ILE A 496 -13.22 -5.50 23.85
N ASP A 497 -14.42 -5.48 23.29
CA ASP A 497 -14.77 -5.93 21.94
C ASP A 497 -15.01 -4.76 20.98
N THR A 498 -14.51 -3.56 21.24
CA THR A 498 -14.59 -2.48 20.24
C THR A 498 -13.62 -2.77 19.09
N ALA A 499 -14.14 -2.71 17.86
CA ALA A 499 -13.31 -2.81 16.65
C ALA A 499 -12.69 -1.46 16.31
N PHE A 500 -11.42 -1.47 15.89
CA PHE A 500 -10.69 -0.29 15.41
C PHE A 500 -10.12 -0.55 14.02
N GLN A 501 -9.71 0.51 13.33
CA GLN A 501 -9.04 0.41 12.04
C GLN A 501 -7.64 -0.21 12.18
N MET A 502 -7.40 -1.30 11.47
CA MET A 502 -6.15 -2.08 11.52
C MET A 502 -5.10 -1.55 10.54
N ALA A 503 -5.50 -0.65 9.63
CA ALA A 503 -4.63 -0.10 8.60
C ALA A 503 -3.84 -1.25 7.92
N SER A 504 -2.52 -1.12 7.85
CA SER A 504 -1.66 -2.07 7.14
C SER A 504 -1.53 -3.46 7.76
N ILE A 505 -1.98 -3.71 9.00
CA ILE A 505 -2.11 -5.09 9.53
C ILE A 505 -3.04 -5.94 8.64
N THR A 506 -3.95 -5.31 7.91
CA THR A 506 -4.76 -5.95 6.86
C THR A 506 -3.92 -6.83 5.91
N LYS A 507 -2.68 -6.43 5.57
CA LYS A 507 -1.79 -7.21 4.69
C LYS A 507 -1.44 -8.58 5.27
N ALA A 508 -1.19 -8.66 6.58
CA ALA A 508 -0.95 -9.93 7.27
C ALA A 508 -2.18 -10.84 7.20
N ILE A 509 -3.36 -10.26 7.39
CA ILE A 509 -4.65 -10.96 7.32
C ILE A 509 -4.87 -11.52 5.91
N THR A 510 -4.64 -10.70 4.89
CA THR A 510 -4.70 -11.12 3.48
C THR A 510 -3.68 -12.22 3.17
N GLY A 511 -2.45 -12.10 3.68
CA GLY A 511 -1.41 -13.13 3.53
C GLY A 511 -1.83 -14.48 4.10
N MET A 512 -2.48 -14.50 5.27
CA MET A 512 -3.04 -15.72 5.88
C MET A 512 -4.19 -16.32 5.04
N MET A 513 -5.05 -15.50 4.44
CA MET A 513 -6.07 -15.98 3.51
C MET A 513 -5.43 -16.58 2.25
N PHE A 514 -4.45 -15.90 1.68
CA PHE A 514 -3.73 -16.33 0.49
C PHE A 514 -2.95 -17.64 0.72
N ALA A 515 -2.42 -17.84 1.93
CA ALA A 515 -1.76 -19.09 2.32
C ALA A 515 -2.65 -20.33 2.10
N GLN A 516 -3.97 -20.22 2.28
CA GLN A 516 -4.88 -21.34 2.03
C GLN A 516 -4.88 -21.77 0.54
N PHE A 517 -4.69 -20.84 -0.40
CA PHE A 517 -4.58 -21.15 -1.83
C PHE A 517 -3.27 -21.85 -2.16
N ILE A 518 -2.17 -21.42 -1.54
CA ILE A 518 -0.86 -22.05 -1.67
C ILE A 518 -0.91 -23.48 -1.13
N ASP A 519 -1.45 -23.66 0.08
CA ASP A 519 -1.51 -24.97 0.75
C ASP A 519 -2.31 -26.00 -0.05
N GLN A 520 -3.37 -25.54 -0.72
CA GLN A 520 -4.23 -26.39 -1.55
C GLN A 520 -3.72 -26.52 -2.99
N GLY A 521 -2.58 -25.93 -3.34
CA GLY A 521 -1.96 -26.02 -4.67
C GLY A 521 -2.78 -25.38 -5.79
N ILE A 522 -3.68 -24.45 -5.44
CA ILE A 522 -4.55 -23.76 -6.40
C ILE A 522 -3.78 -22.61 -7.08
N ILE A 523 -2.94 -21.94 -6.28
CA ILE A 523 -2.13 -20.80 -6.69
C ILE A 523 -0.73 -20.95 -6.10
N ASP A 524 0.30 -20.70 -6.90
CA ASP A 524 1.69 -20.59 -6.43
C ASP A 524 2.12 -19.11 -6.29
N LEU A 525 3.13 -18.85 -5.46
CA LEU A 525 3.73 -17.54 -5.28
C LEU A 525 4.34 -17.02 -6.58
N ASP A 526 5.03 -17.87 -7.33
CA ASP A 526 5.74 -17.45 -8.53
C ASP A 526 4.89 -17.58 -9.80
N ASP A 527 3.60 -17.90 -9.67
CA ASP A 527 2.68 -17.87 -10.79
C ASP A 527 2.55 -16.45 -11.36
N PRO A 528 2.63 -16.28 -12.70
CA PRO A 528 2.32 -15.00 -13.31
C PRO A 528 0.83 -14.71 -13.17
N VAL A 529 0.47 -13.46 -12.86
CA VAL A 529 -0.93 -13.00 -12.81
C VAL A 529 -1.66 -13.33 -14.13
N GLY A 530 -0.95 -13.25 -15.26
CA GLY A 530 -1.47 -13.61 -16.59
C GLY A 530 -1.95 -15.06 -16.74
N LYS A 531 -1.53 -15.99 -15.86
CA LYS A 531 -2.07 -17.36 -15.79
C LYS A 531 -3.57 -17.36 -15.48
N TYR A 532 -4.02 -16.37 -14.70
CA TYR A 532 -5.38 -16.27 -14.19
C TYR A 532 -6.18 -15.14 -14.85
N LEU A 533 -5.52 -14.02 -15.17
CA LEU A 533 -6.09 -12.83 -15.78
C LEU A 533 -5.57 -12.71 -17.24
N PRO A 534 -6.32 -13.20 -18.24
CA PRO A 534 -5.77 -13.56 -19.55
C PRO A 534 -5.28 -12.39 -20.42
N ASP A 535 -5.55 -11.15 -20.04
CA ASP A 535 -5.03 -9.98 -20.73
C ASP A 535 -3.62 -9.55 -20.24
N PHE A 536 -3.13 -10.11 -19.12
CA PHE A 536 -1.77 -9.88 -18.62
C PHE A 536 -0.72 -10.75 -19.31
N PRO A 537 0.53 -10.26 -19.43
CA PRO A 537 1.63 -11.07 -19.93
C PRO A 537 1.98 -12.22 -18.98
N VAL A 538 2.36 -13.36 -19.57
CA VAL A 538 2.87 -14.54 -18.86
C VAL A 538 4.37 -14.77 -19.08
N GLU A 539 4.95 -14.06 -20.04
CA GLU A 539 6.38 -14.07 -20.37
C GLU A 539 6.85 -12.64 -20.66
N GLY A 540 8.15 -12.38 -20.52
CA GLY A 540 8.77 -11.07 -20.75
C GLY A 540 9.06 -10.28 -19.47
N ASP A 541 9.53 -9.05 -19.64
CA ASP A 541 9.97 -8.15 -18.56
C ASP A 541 8.83 -7.45 -17.83
N LYS A 542 7.60 -7.51 -18.37
CA LYS A 542 6.38 -6.94 -17.77
C LYS A 542 5.52 -7.96 -17.02
N VAL A 543 6.02 -9.19 -16.84
CA VAL A 543 5.32 -10.22 -16.07
C VAL A 543 5.29 -9.81 -14.60
N ILE A 544 4.09 -9.84 -14.03
CA ILE A 544 3.86 -9.66 -12.59
C ILE A 544 3.55 -11.02 -11.99
N THR A 545 4.27 -11.43 -10.95
CA THR A 545 3.97 -12.65 -10.17
C THR A 545 3.23 -12.33 -8.87
N LEU A 546 2.61 -13.32 -8.25
CA LEU A 546 1.93 -13.11 -6.97
C LEU A 546 2.91 -12.82 -5.82
N ARG A 547 4.12 -13.36 -5.86
CA ARG A 547 5.20 -12.98 -4.95
C ARG A 547 5.42 -11.47 -5.03
N GLN A 548 5.55 -10.93 -6.25
CA GLN A 548 5.76 -9.48 -6.44
C GLN A 548 4.60 -8.63 -5.92
N CYS A 549 3.36 -9.10 -6.07
CA CYS A 549 2.16 -8.48 -5.50
C CYS A 549 2.27 -8.32 -3.98
N PHE A 550 2.64 -9.38 -3.25
CA PHE A 550 2.75 -9.37 -1.80
C PHE A 550 4.04 -8.74 -1.26
N THR A 551 5.12 -8.73 -2.07
CA THR A 551 6.44 -8.18 -1.68
C THR A 551 6.69 -6.75 -2.12
N HIS A 552 5.66 -6.05 -2.62
CA HIS A 552 5.76 -4.67 -3.09
C HIS A 552 6.77 -4.44 -4.21
N THR A 553 6.97 -5.46 -5.06
CA THR A 553 7.92 -5.39 -6.18
C THR A 553 7.26 -5.38 -7.55
N THR A 554 5.97 -5.02 -7.63
CA THR A 554 5.25 -4.86 -8.92
C THR A 554 5.61 -3.56 -9.64
N GLY A 555 6.07 -2.54 -8.91
CA GLY A 555 6.18 -1.16 -9.39
C GLY A 555 4.88 -0.35 -9.29
N LEU A 556 3.80 -0.95 -8.75
CA LEU A 556 2.55 -0.24 -8.43
C LEU A 556 2.72 0.67 -7.22
N GLU A 557 1.81 1.63 -7.09
CA GLU A 557 1.83 2.68 -6.07
C GLU A 557 0.42 2.94 -5.55
N GLY A 558 0.31 3.52 -4.36
CA GLY A 558 -0.97 3.92 -3.77
C GLY A 558 -1.69 2.77 -3.05
N HIS A 559 -2.87 3.12 -2.52
CA HIS A 559 -3.78 2.23 -1.82
C HIS A 559 -5.20 2.56 -2.29
N TYR A 560 -6.00 1.54 -2.63
CA TYR A 560 -7.41 1.73 -2.99
C TYR A 560 -7.66 2.58 -4.25
N GLU A 561 -6.65 2.71 -5.14
CA GLU A 561 -6.81 3.45 -6.39
C GLU A 561 -7.90 2.82 -7.26
N TRP A 562 -8.62 3.66 -8.01
CA TRP A 562 -9.66 3.25 -8.95
C TRP A 562 -10.78 2.40 -8.34
N GLY A 563 -11.10 2.63 -7.07
CA GLY A 563 -12.17 1.92 -6.34
C GLY A 563 -11.74 0.58 -5.76
N GLY A 564 -10.44 0.26 -5.80
CA GLY A 564 -9.87 -0.93 -5.15
C GLY A 564 -10.61 -2.23 -5.52
N MET A 565 -10.82 -3.08 -4.53
CA MET A 565 -11.44 -4.39 -4.74
C MET A 565 -12.91 -4.33 -5.17
N HIS A 566 -13.64 -3.24 -4.92
CA HIS A 566 -15.01 -3.07 -5.45
C HIS A 566 -15.05 -2.77 -6.95
N ASN A 567 -13.92 -2.43 -7.58
CA ASN A 567 -13.87 -2.31 -9.03
C ASN A 567 -13.77 -3.71 -9.68
N PRO A 568 -14.81 -4.18 -10.40
CA PRO A 568 -14.83 -5.54 -10.94
C PRO A 568 -13.75 -5.78 -12.02
N TRP A 569 -13.26 -4.71 -12.64
CA TRP A 569 -12.24 -4.74 -13.69
C TRP A 569 -10.96 -3.97 -13.30
N LEU A 570 -10.66 -3.88 -12.00
CA LEU A 570 -9.44 -3.26 -11.48
C LEU A 570 -8.18 -3.76 -12.20
N ASP A 571 -8.09 -5.07 -12.44
CA ASP A 571 -7.01 -5.71 -13.17
C ASP A 571 -6.84 -5.14 -14.58
N ASN A 572 -7.92 -4.86 -15.31
CA ASN A 572 -7.82 -4.19 -16.61
C ASN A 572 -7.38 -2.72 -16.46
N VAL A 573 -7.82 -2.01 -15.41
CA VAL A 573 -7.32 -0.65 -15.13
C VAL A 573 -5.82 -0.67 -14.91
N ILE A 574 -5.32 -1.59 -14.07
CA ILE A 574 -3.88 -1.78 -13.81
C ILE A 574 -3.14 -2.14 -15.11
N LEU A 575 -3.67 -3.08 -15.89
CA LEU A 575 -3.07 -3.51 -17.17
C LEU A 575 -2.87 -2.33 -18.14
N ASN A 576 -3.80 -1.38 -18.16
CA ASN A 576 -3.71 -0.21 -19.04
C ASN A 576 -2.52 0.70 -18.72
N GLY A 577 -1.84 0.52 -17.58
CA GLY A 577 -0.61 1.20 -17.19
C GLY A 577 0.62 0.30 -17.10
N ILE A 578 0.54 -0.96 -17.57
CA ILE A 578 1.59 -1.99 -17.35
C ILE A 578 2.96 -1.60 -17.92
N ASP A 579 3.00 -0.81 -18.99
CA ASP A 579 4.24 -0.42 -19.66
C ASP A 579 5.18 0.41 -18.77
N TYR A 580 4.66 1.08 -17.74
CA TYR A 580 5.47 1.83 -16.76
C TYR A 580 5.86 1.02 -15.55
N LEU A 581 5.21 -0.11 -15.34
CA LEU A 581 5.58 -0.97 -14.24
C LEU A 581 6.94 -1.58 -14.56
N SER A 582 7.75 -1.74 -13.52
CA SER A 582 9.06 -2.38 -13.60
C SER A 582 9.11 -3.53 -12.60
N PRO A 583 8.37 -4.62 -12.86
CA PRO A 583 8.25 -5.72 -11.91
C PRO A 583 9.63 -6.30 -11.55
N GLY A 584 9.86 -6.54 -10.26
CA GLY A 584 11.12 -7.08 -9.72
C GLY A 584 12.31 -6.13 -9.74
N LYS A 585 12.13 -4.85 -10.06
CA LYS A 585 13.24 -3.86 -10.12
C LYS A 585 13.34 -2.94 -8.93
N ILE A 586 12.21 -2.65 -8.28
CA ILE A 586 12.14 -1.75 -7.14
C ILE A 586 11.21 -2.35 -6.08
N HIS A 587 11.49 -2.08 -4.81
CA HIS A 587 10.54 -2.26 -3.73
C HIS A 587 9.85 -0.92 -3.47
N LYS A 588 8.53 -0.88 -3.60
CA LYS A 588 7.73 0.31 -3.35
C LYS A 588 6.45 -0.08 -2.63
N TYR A 589 6.42 0.15 -1.32
CA TYR A 589 5.28 -0.21 -0.46
C TYR A 589 3.96 0.35 -1.01
N ASN A 590 2.98 -0.52 -1.23
CA ASN A 590 1.70 -0.19 -1.87
C ASN A 590 0.60 -1.21 -1.53
N GLY A 591 -0.67 -0.82 -1.70
CA GLY A 591 -1.83 -1.71 -1.56
C GLY A 591 -2.26 -2.35 -2.88
N MET A 592 -2.04 -1.67 -4.00
CA MET A 592 -2.50 -2.11 -5.32
C MET A 592 -1.99 -3.50 -5.75
N GLY A 593 -0.80 -3.89 -5.29
CA GLY A 593 -0.28 -5.25 -5.49
C GLY A 593 -1.14 -6.31 -4.80
N TYR A 594 -1.60 -6.04 -3.58
CA TYR A 594 -2.50 -6.92 -2.83
C TYR A 594 -3.86 -7.00 -3.51
N ASP A 595 -4.38 -5.89 -4.02
CA ASP A 595 -5.66 -5.87 -4.74
C ASP A 595 -5.57 -6.63 -6.07
N LEU A 596 -4.46 -6.53 -6.79
CA LEU A 596 -4.23 -7.33 -8.00
C LEU A 596 -4.20 -8.84 -7.68
N ALA A 597 -3.54 -9.25 -6.59
CA ALA A 597 -3.57 -10.63 -6.12
C ALA A 597 -5.00 -11.03 -5.67
N GLY A 598 -5.74 -10.11 -5.05
CA GLY A 598 -7.15 -10.26 -4.72
C GLY A 598 -8.01 -10.57 -5.95
N LYS A 599 -7.82 -9.85 -7.05
CA LYS A 599 -8.52 -10.10 -8.32
C LYS A 599 -8.24 -11.51 -8.86
N VAL A 600 -7.01 -12.03 -8.66
CA VAL A 600 -6.70 -13.43 -8.96
C VAL A 600 -7.47 -14.38 -8.03
N MET A 601 -7.47 -14.12 -6.72
CA MET A 601 -8.20 -14.94 -5.73
C MET A 601 -9.71 -14.98 -6.00
N GLU A 602 -10.33 -13.87 -6.40
CA GLU A 602 -11.73 -13.79 -6.83
C GLU A 602 -11.97 -14.64 -8.07
N VAL A 603 -11.17 -14.42 -9.12
CA VAL A 603 -11.28 -15.12 -10.39
C VAL A 603 -11.07 -16.63 -10.24
N VAL A 604 -10.24 -17.05 -9.29
CA VAL A 604 -10.01 -18.48 -9.01
C VAL A 604 -11.16 -19.05 -8.18
N SER A 605 -11.48 -18.43 -7.04
CA SER A 605 -12.46 -18.97 -6.07
C SER A 605 -13.92 -18.87 -6.52
N GLY A 606 -14.25 -17.91 -7.39
CA GLY A 606 -15.63 -17.64 -7.81
C GLY A 606 -16.46 -16.93 -6.75
N LYS A 607 -15.82 -16.39 -5.69
CA LYS A 607 -16.45 -15.56 -4.65
C LYS A 607 -15.79 -14.19 -4.66
N SER A 608 -16.56 -13.14 -4.41
CA SER A 608 -15.97 -11.84 -4.09
C SER A 608 -14.99 -11.99 -2.93
N ILE A 609 -13.95 -11.17 -2.92
CA ILE A 609 -12.89 -11.30 -1.91
C ILE A 609 -13.45 -11.14 -0.50
N PHE A 610 -14.45 -10.27 -0.33
CA PHE A 610 -15.11 -10.01 0.94
C PHE A 610 -15.90 -11.22 1.44
N ARG A 611 -16.70 -11.86 0.57
CA ARG A 611 -17.37 -13.13 0.91
C ARG A 611 -16.35 -14.19 1.28
N LEU A 612 -15.29 -14.30 0.48
CA LEU A 612 -14.25 -15.30 0.66
C LEU A 612 -13.56 -15.15 2.04
N MET A 613 -13.18 -13.93 2.43
CA MET A 613 -12.58 -13.65 3.73
C MET A 613 -13.50 -14.06 4.89
N HIS A 614 -14.80 -13.74 4.81
CA HIS A 614 -15.76 -14.13 5.83
C HIS A 614 -15.94 -15.65 5.92
N GLU A 615 -16.31 -16.30 4.81
CA GLU A 615 -16.71 -17.72 4.81
C GLU A 615 -15.51 -18.67 4.97
N ASN A 616 -14.35 -18.33 4.41
CA ASN A 616 -13.18 -19.21 4.38
C ASN A 616 -12.11 -18.86 5.43
N PHE A 617 -12.18 -17.70 6.09
CA PHE A 617 -11.19 -17.30 7.09
C PHE A 617 -11.79 -16.86 8.43
N PHE A 618 -12.59 -15.79 8.46
CA PHE A 618 -13.10 -15.24 9.72
C PHE A 618 -14.05 -16.19 10.45
N GLU A 619 -15.07 -16.70 9.78
CA GLU A 619 -16.05 -17.61 10.39
C GLU A 619 -15.40 -18.91 10.90
N PRO A 620 -14.55 -19.62 10.13
CA PRO A 620 -13.88 -20.82 10.63
C PRO A 620 -12.90 -20.58 11.78
N LEU A 621 -12.31 -19.38 11.88
CA LEU A 621 -11.39 -19.00 12.96
C LEU A 621 -12.15 -18.53 14.22
N GLY A 622 -13.47 -18.34 14.11
CA GLY A 622 -14.31 -17.81 15.19
C GLY A 622 -14.16 -16.30 15.39
N VAL A 623 -13.60 -15.60 14.42
CA VAL A 623 -13.43 -14.15 14.42
C VAL A 623 -14.72 -13.49 13.93
N SER A 624 -15.40 -12.76 14.81
CA SER A 624 -16.76 -12.26 14.55
C SER A 624 -16.88 -10.74 14.63
N ASN A 625 -15.85 -10.05 15.10
CA ASN A 625 -15.82 -8.60 15.21
C ASN A 625 -14.74 -8.00 14.31
N THR A 626 -14.72 -8.50 13.07
CA THR A 626 -13.81 -8.09 12.02
C THR A 626 -14.59 -7.88 10.72
N THR A 627 -14.35 -6.76 10.07
CA THR A 627 -14.83 -6.47 8.71
C THR A 627 -13.65 -6.07 7.83
N ILE A 628 -13.79 -6.26 6.52
CA ILE A 628 -12.74 -5.93 5.55
C ILE A 628 -13.38 -5.29 4.31
N ASP A 629 -12.81 -4.18 3.86
CA ASP A 629 -13.27 -3.39 2.70
C ASP A 629 -12.16 -3.22 1.63
N ASP A 630 -10.93 -3.67 1.95
CA ASP A 630 -9.76 -3.62 1.10
C ASP A 630 -8.74 -4.68 1.56
N LEU A 631 -7.84 -5.14 0.68
CA LEU A 631 -6.86 -6.18 1.02
C LEU A 631 -5.56 -5.67 1.62
N ALA A 632 -5.36 -4.36 1.70
CA ALA A 632 -4.12 -3.75 2.16
C ALA A 632 -4.26 -2.85 3.37
N THR A 633 -5.41 -2.20 3.58
CA THR A 633 -5.56 -1.15 4.60
C THR A 633 -6.89 -1.09 5.36
N ALA A 634 -8.01 -1.58 4.81
CA ALA A 634 -9.35 -1.29 5.36
C ALA A 634 -9.97 -2.48 6.12
N THR A 635 -9.22 -3.10 7.03
CA THR A 635 -9.79 -4.01 8.03
C THR A 635 -10.14 -3.26 9.30
N THR A 636 -11.32 -3.51 9.86
CA THR A 636 -11.61 -3.18 11.26
C THR A 636 -11.59 -4.45 12.09
N SER A 637 -11.01 -4.43 13.30
CA SER A 637 -10.95 -5.62 14.15
C SER A 637 -10.81 -5.28 15.64
N SER A 638 -11.19 -6.22 16.52
CA SER A 638 -10.89 -6.18 17.96
C SER A 638 -9.49 -6.73 18.28
N ALA A 639 -8.98 -6.40 19.48
CA ALA A 639 -7.73 -6.97 19.99
C ALA A 639 -7.80 -8.50 20.06
N GLU A 640 -8.90 -9.07 20.55
CA GLU A 640 -9.06 -10.52 20.66
C GLU A 640 -8.99 -11.22 19.30
N ASP A 641 -9.68 -10.69 18.29
CA ASP A 641 -9.69 -11.31 16.97
C ASP A 641 -8.31 -11.22 16.29
N ILE A 642 -7.59 -10.10 16.44
CA ILE A 642 -6.19 -9.99 15.99
C ILE A 642 -5.29 -10.98 16.75
N ALA A 643 -5.48 -11.14 18.06
CA ALA A 643 -4.72 -12.11 18.82
C ALA A 643 -5.01 -13.56 18.40
N ARG A 644 -6.25 -13.90 18.01
CA ARG A 644 -6.57 -15.23 17.47
C ARG A 644 -5.84 -15.49 16.16
N MET A 645 -5.77 -14.50 15.27
CA MET A 645 -4.95 -14.57 14.05
C MET A 645 -3.46 -14.67 14.38
N GLY A 646 -2.98 -13.94 15.39
CA GLY A 646 -1.60 -14.08 15.89
C GLY A 646 -1.31 -15.49 16.44
N GLN A 647 -2.25 -16.09 17.16
CA GLN A 647 -2.13 -17.46 17.68
C GLN A 647 -2.18 -18.49 16.55
N LEU A 648 -2.96 -18.26 15.49
CA LEU A 648 -2.95 -19.07 14.26
C LEU A 648 -1.55 -19.08 13.62
N LEU A 649 -0.91 -17.92 13.51
CA LEU A 649 0.48 -17.80 13.01
C LEU A 649 1.46 -18.51 13.94
N LEU A 650 1.33 -18.34 15.26
CA LEU A 650 2.21 -18.99 16.23
C LEU A 650 2.11 -20.52 16.16
N ASN A 651 0.91 -21.03 15.90
CA ASN A 651 0.64 -22.44 15.66
C ASN A 651 0.96 -22.91 14.22
N LYS A 652 1.59 -22.07 13.40
CA LYS A 652 1.97 -22.35 12.00
C LYS A 652 0.80 -22.79 11.11
N GLY A 653 -0.34 -22.10 11.23
CA GLY A 653 -1.50 -22.27 10.35
C GLY A 653 -2.65 -23.11 10.90
N SER A 654 -2.61 -23.45 12.20
CA SER A 654 -3.69 -24.20 12.87
C SER A 654 -4.26 -23.46 14.08
N TYR A 655 -5.56 -23.61 14.38
CA TYR A 655 -6.19 -23.06 15.58
C TYR A 655 -7.26 -24.02 16.10
N GLY A 656 -7.05 -24.58 17.29
CA GLY A 656 -7.96 -25.57 17.86
C GLY A 656 -8.03 -26.83 17.00
N ASP A 657 -9.23 -27.17 16.53
CA ASP A 657 -9.46 -28.31 15.65
C ASP A 657 -9.33 -27.98 14.15
N LYS A 658 -8.88 -26.77 13.79
CA LYS A 658 -8.82 -26.29 12.39
C LYS A 658 -7.38 -26.13 11.89
N VAL A 659 -7.15 -26.53 10.65
CA VAL A 659 -5.92 -26.31 9.89
C VAL A 659 -6.26 -25.52 8.64
N PHE A 660 -5.82 -24.25 8.60
CA PHE A 660 -6.01 -23.33 7.48
C PHE A 660 -4.96 -23.56 6.41
N PHE A 661 -3.71 -23.71 6.84
CA PHE A 661 -2.56 -24.04 5.99
C PHE A 661 -1.53 -24.84 6.80
N SER A 662 -0.69 -25.59 6.11
CA SER A 662 0.35 -26.41 6.74
C SER A 662 1.52 -25.57 7.27
N PRO A 663 2.32 -26.13 8.20
CA PRO A 663 3.58 -25.52 8.60
C PRO A 663 4.54 -25.26 7.44
N GLU A 664 4.55 -26.11 6.40
CA GLU A 664 5.37 -25.88 5.20
C GLU A 664 4.93 -24.61 4.46
N THR A 665 3.62 -24.40 4.33
CA THR A 665 3.08 -23.17 3.76
C THR A 665 3.35 -21.96 4.64
N PHE A 666 3.30 -22.11 5.98
CA PHE A 666 3.68 -21.04 6.90
C PHE A 666 5.12 -20.54 6.66
N GLU A 667 6.08 -21.45 6.47
CA GLU A 667 7.47 -21.07 6.18
C GLU A 667 7.58 -20.22 4.89
N LYS A 668 6.69 -20.44 3.90
CA LYS A 668 6.63 -19.62 2.66
C LYS A 668 6.12 -18.20 2.90
N LEU A 669 5.42 -17.94 4.01
CA LEU A 669 4.92 -16.60 4.34
C LEU A 669 5.97 -15.75 5.07
N LEU A 670 6.97 -16.39 5.69
CA LEU A 670 7.95 -15.70 6.50
C LEU A 670 8.77 -14.70 5.66
N PRO A 671 9.23 -13.60 6.28
CA PRO A 671 10.05 -12.64 5.57
C PRO A 671 11.37 -13.27 5.11
N THR A 672 11.71 -13.04 3.84
CA THR A 672 12.95 -13.51 3.23
C THR A 672 13.68 -12.36 2.55
N GLN A 673 14.98 -12.52 2.34
CA GLN A 673 15.78 -11.53 1.65
C GLN A 673 15.41 -11.50 0.16
N LEU A 674 14.78 -10.41 -0.29
CA LEU A 674 14.24 -10.33 -1.65
C LEU A 674 15.31 -10.31 -2.75
N SER A 675 16.56 -10.02 -2.41
CA SER A 675 17.67 -10.03 -3.39
C SER A 675 17.97 -11.43 -3.93
N GLU A 676 17.48 -12.49 -3.27
CA GLU A 676 17.51 -13.87 -3.76
C GLU A 676 16.62 -14.07 -5.00
N TYR A 677 15.54 -13.30 -5.12
CA TYR A 677 14.60 -13.33 -6.25
C TYR A 677 14.83 -12.16 -7.22
N TYR A 678 15.16 -10.99 -6.68
CA TYR A 678 15.25 -9.72 -7.39
C TYR A 678 16.56 -9.02 -7.05
N PRO A 679 17.65 -9.21 -7.82
CA PRO A 679 19.01 -8.79 -7.43
C PRO A 679 19.18 -7.30 -7.07
N GLU A 680 18.29 -6.43 -7.57
CA GLU A 680 18.32 -4.98 -7.33
C GLU A 680 17.50 -4.55 -6.08
N VAL A 681 16.82 -5.50 -5.41
CA VAL A 681 15.94 -5.24 -4.27
C VAL A 681 16.54 -5.82 -2.99
N ASN A 682 17.05 -4.95 -2.12
CA ASN A 682 17.74 -5.35 -0.88
C ASN A 682 16.89 -5.07 0.37
N VAL A 683 15.79 -5.81 0.54
CA VAL A 683 14.87 -5.71 1.69
C VAL A 683 14.44 -7.12 2.11
N GLU A 684 14.24 -7.35 3.40
CA GLU A 684 13.53 -8.53 3.91
C GLU A 684 12.02 -8.29 3.88
N TRP A 685 11.25 -9.14 3.19
CA TRP A 685 9.79 -9.03 3.16
C TRP A 685 9.12 -10.39 3.00
N GLY A 686 7.98 -10.58 3.67
CA GLY A 686 7.19 -11.81 3.64
C GLY A 686 5.85 -11.63 2.94
N ILE A 687 4.98 -12.63 3.05
CA ILE A 687 3.64 -12.57 2.46
C ILE A 687 2.69 -11.94 3.50
N GLY A 688 2.62 -10.61 3.48
CA GLY A 688 1.89 -9.83 4.48
C GLY A 688 2.56 -9.75 5.85
N LEU A 689 3.76 -10.31 6.01
CA LEU A 689 4.50 -10.37 7.27
C LEU A 689 5.87 -9.71 7.13
N THR A 690 6.31 -9.06 8.19
CA THR A 690 7.66 -8.47 8.31
C THR A 690 8.35 -8.94 9.58
N TRP A 691 9.68 -8.82 9.62
CA TRP A 691 10.42 -9.01 10.86
C TRP A 691 10.19 -7.81 11.78
N MET A 692 9.57 -8.10 12.91
CA MET A 692 9.05 -7.12 13.85
C MET A 692 10.00 -6.95 15.04
N ARG A 693 11.29 -6.78 14.73
CA ARG A 693 12.39 -6.66 15.70
C ARG A 693 12.40 -5.25 16.31
N ALA A 694 12.54 -5.18 17.63
CA ALA A 694 12.76 -3.92 18.36
C ALA A 694 14.04 -4.06 19.18
N ASN A 695 15.03 -3.19 18.99
CA ASN A 695 16.30 -3.28 19.71
C ASN A 695 16.10 -3.00 21.21
N ASP A 696 16.83 -3.71 22.06
CA ASP A 696 16.90 -3.41 23.48
C ASP A 696 17.78 -2.16 23.69
N ALA A 697 17.31 -1.20 24.48
CA ALA A 697 18.04 0.04 24.76
C ALA A 697 19.35 -0.20 25.53
N ASP A 698 19.53 -1.38 26.12
CA ASP A 698 20.75 -1.80 26.80
C ASP A 698 21.61 -2.76 25.95
N ALA A 699 21.25 -3.01 24.69
CA ALA A 699 22.07 -3.79 23.76
C ALA A 699 23.49 -3.18 23.65
N GLY A 700 24.51 -4.04 23.71
CA GLY A 700 25.92 -3.64 23.71
C GLY A 700 26.43 -3.03 25.02
N LYS A 701 25.59 -2.85 26.05
CA LYS A 701 26.04 -2.38 27.39
C LYS A 701 26.47 -3.56 28.25
N GLY A 702 27.69 -3.47 28.81
CA GLY A 702 28.22 -4.49 29.71
C GLY A 702 28.39 -5.84 28.99
N SER A 703 27.68 -6.87 29.48
CA SER A 703 27.68 -8.22 28.89
C SER A 703 26.46 -8.51 28.00
N ILE A 704 25.65 -7.50 27.67
CA ILE A 704 24.46 -7.66 26.82
C ILE A 704 24.89 -7.64 25.35
N PRO A 705 24.51 -8.64 24.53
CA PRO A 705 24.86 -8.68 23.11
C PRO A 705 24.42 -7.41 22.35
N GLU A 706 25.20 -7.00 21.35
CA GLU A 706 24.87 -5.86 20.47
C GLU A 706 23.60 -6.08 19.65
N ASP A 707 23.24 -7.34 19.40
CA ASP A 707 22.06 -7.75 18.62
C ASP A 707 20.85 -8.10 19.49
N LYS A 708 20.87 -7.78 20.80
CA LYS A 708 19.76 -8.06 21.71
C LYS A 708 18.52 -7.26 21.32
N THR A 709 17.43 -7.98 21.05
CA THR A 709 16.09 -7.41 20.83
C THR A 709 15.22 -7.51 22.09
N LEU A 710 14.24 -6.61 22.22
CA LEU A 710 13.04 -6.84 23.02
C LEU A 710 12.19 -7.89 22.31
N LEU A 711 11.70 -8.90 23.04
CA LEU A 711 11.20 -10.15 22.45
C LEU A 711 12.31 -10.84 21.63
N SER A 712 11.98 -11.92 20.93
CA SER A 712 12.94 -12.61 20.08
C SER A 712 13.15 -11.93 18.72
N LYS A 713 14.29 -12.24 18.10
CA LYS A 713 14.61 -11.87 16.70
C LYS A 713 13.69 -12.52 15.67
N ASN A 714 12.97 -13.58 16.05
CA ASN A 714 11.97 -14.27 15.25
C ASN A 714 10.54 -13.78 15.59
N THR A 715 10.42 -12.50 15.93
CA THR A 715 9.11 -11.86 16.07
C THR A 715 8.60 -11.41 14.71
N ILE A 716 7.43 -11.89 14.31
CA ILE A 716 6.75 -11.52 13.06
C ILE A 716 5.51 -10.65 13.33
N GLY A 717 5.02 -9.98 12.31
CA GLY A 717 3.79 -9.19 12.37
C GLY A 717 3.71 -8.23 11.19
N HIS A 718 3.02 -7.11 11.39
CA HIS A 718 3.01 -6.01 10.41
C HIS A 718 2.74 -4.67 11.09
N GLY A 719 3.38 -3.59 10.62
CA GLY A 719 3.12 -2.23 11.10
C GLY A 719 1.76 -1.70 10.65
N ALA A 720 1.23 -0.69 11.36
CA ALA A 720 -0.04 -0.05 11.04
C ALA A 720 0.04 1.46 11.21
N ALA A 721 -0.50 2.22 10.25
CA ALA A 721 -0.61 3.68 10.34
C ALA A 721 -1.52 4.12 11.51
N SER A 722 -2.51 3.29 11.88
CA SER A 722 -3.32 3.49 13.08
C SER A 722 -2.55 3.27 14.39
N SER A 723 -1.28 2.86 14.31
CA SER A 723 -0.45 2.46 15.45
C SER A 723 -0.98 1.24 16.22
N ALA A 724 -1.88 0.47 15.61
CA ALA A 724 -2.24 -0.86 16.09
C ALA A 724 -1.00 -1.78 16.09
N ILE A 725 -0.98 -2.73 17.02
CA ILE A 725 0.15 -3.65 17.20
C ILE A 725 -0.32 -5.07 16.90
N LEU A 726 0.46 -5.76 16.06
CA LEU A 726 0.48 -7.21 15.95
C LEU A 726 1.94 -7.66 16.05
N ARG A 727 2.30 -8.38 17.12
CA ARG A 727 3.59 -9.05 17.28
C ARG A 727 3.35 -10.50 17.66
N VAL A 728 3.99 -11.41 16.95
CA VAL A 728 3.98 -12.85 17.23
C VAL A 728 5.41 -13.30 17.38
N ASP A 729 5.83 -13.52 18.62
CA ASP A 729 7.16 -14.00 18.96
C ASP A 729 7.18 -15.53 18.89
N LEU A 730 7.80 -16.06 17.84
CA LEU A 730 7.83 -17.50 17.56
C LEU A 730 8.70 -18.28 18.56
N ASP A 731 9.76 -17.65 19.11
CA ASP A 731 10.70 -18.34 20.00
C ASP A 731 10.18 -18.36 21.44
N ASN A 732 9.53 -17.28 21.89
CA ASN A 732 9.01 -17.17 23.24
C ASN A 732 7.53 -17.55 23.38
N GLU A 733 6.88 -17.93 22.28
CA GLU A 733 5.47 -18.33 22.21
C GLU A 733 4.49 -17.22 22.64
N ILE A 734 4.75 -15.97 22.25
CA ILE A 734 3.97 -14.79 22.66
C ILE A 734 3.17 -14.23 21.49
N VAL A 735 1.93 -13.83 21.78
CA VAL A 735 1.09 -13.01 20.91
C VAL A 735 0.79 -11.69 21.63
N VAL A 736 1.08 -10.58 20.96
CA VAL A 736 0.75 -9.22 21.40
C VAL A 736 -0.16 -8.58 20.36
N SER A 737 -1.33 -8.16 20.80
CA SER A 737 -2.25 -7.34 20.00
C SER A 737 -2.63 -6.06 20.73
N GLN A 738 -2.68 -4.94 20.02
CA GLN A 738 -3.24 -3.68 20.51
C GLN A 738 -4.05 -3.05 19.38
N VAL A 739 -5.24 -2.55 19.70
CA VAL A 739 -6.10 -1.84 18.75
C VAL A 739 -6.35 -0.42 19.23
N ARG A 740 -6.19 0.54 18.32
CA ARG A 740 -6.30 1.99 18.56
C ARG A 740 -6.46 2.73 17.22
N ASN A 741 -6.80 4.02 17.27
CA ASN A 741 -6.95 4.85 16.06
C ASN A 741 -5.78 5.82 15.81
N THR A 742 -5.05 6.22 16.85
CA THR A 742 -3.98 7.23 16.76
C THR A 742 -2.82 6.87 17.69
N ALA A 743 -1.60 7.21 17.31
CA ALA A 743 -0.38 6.89 18.07
C ALA A 743 -0.30 7.61 19.45
N GLY A 744 -0.86 8.83 19.52
CA GLY A 744 -0.63 9.76 20.62
C GLY A 744 0.81 10.30 20.65
N PRO A 745 1.07 11.34 21.47
CA PRO A 745 2.43 11.79 21.75
C PRO A 745 3.29 10.65 22.33
N LYS A 746 4.61 10.71 22.12
CA LYS A 746 5.60 9.74 22.66
C LYS A 746 5.31 8.26 22.40
N TYR A 747 4.55 7.93 21.35
CA TYR A 747 4.19 6.54 21.00
C TYR A 747 5.38 5.58 21.06
N GLN A 748 6.51 5.94 20.43
CA GLN A 748 7.69 5.08 20.37
C GLN A 748 8.30 4.79 21.75
N GLU A 749 8.31 5.77 22.66
CA GLU A 749 8.82 5.60 24.02
C GLU A 749 7.98 4.56 24.78
N TYR A 750 6.66 4.71 24.76
CA TYR A 750 5.75 3.81 25.46
C TYR A 750 5.61 2.46 24.80
N PHE A 751 5.70 2.39 23.47
CA PHE A 751 5.78 1.13 22.75
C PHE A 751 6.98 0.29 23.20
N ILE A 752 8.16 0.91 23.34
CA ILE A 752 9.37 0.25 23.85
C ILE A 752 9.20 -0.17 25.32
N LYS A 753 8.66 0.70 26.18
CA LYS A 753 8.35 0.35 27.58
C LYS A 753 7.37 -0.82 27.68
N PHE A 754 6.36 -0.86 26.82
CA PHE A 754 5.35 -1.90 26.77
C PHE A 754 5.96 -3.25 26.37
N LEU A 755 6.75 -3.30 25.29
CA LEU A 755 7.46 -4.52 24.90
C LEU A 755 8.45 -4.97 25.97
N LYS A 756 9.16 -4.05 26.62
CA LYS A 756 10.08 -4.36 27.71
C LYS A 756 9.37 -4.96 28.92
N ALA A 757 8.21 -4.41 29.32
CA ALA A 757 7.40 -4.98 30.40
C ALA A 757 6.95 -6.42 30.11
N ILE A 758 6.69 -6.74 28.83
CA ILE A 758 6.40 -8.10 28.39
C ILE A 758 7.66 -8.97 28.46
N ASP A 759 8.79 -8.57 27.85
CA ASP A 759 10.05 -9.35 27.82
C ASP A 759 10.58 -9.65 29.24
N ASP A 760 10.57 -8.64 30.12
CA ASP A 760 11.03 -8.75 31.50
C ASP A 760 10.11 -9.63 32.37
N SER A 761 8.89 -9.92 31.91
CA SER A 761 7.91 -10.75 32.61
C SER A 761 8.03 -12.25 32.29
N ILE A 762 8.76 -12.62 31.22
CA ILE A 762 8.95 -14.01 30.80
C ILE A 762 9.82 -14.75 31.82
N LEU A 763 9.40 -15.96 32.22
CA LEU A 763 10.28 -16.88 32.94
C LEU A 763 11.18 -17.57 31.91
N LYS A 764 12.46 -17.21 31.90
CA LYS A 764 13.48 -17.88 31.07
C LYS A 764 13.84 -19.19 31.74
N GLU A 765 13.64 -20.30 31.01
CA GLU A 765 13.94 -21.67 31.45
C GLU A 765 15.44 -21.98 31.39
#